data_AF-A0A925KS31-F1
#
_entry.id   AF-A0A925KS31-F1
#
_cell.length_a   1.000
_cell.length_b   1.000
_cell.length_c   1.000
_cell.angle_alpha   90.00
_cell.angle_beta   90.00
_cell.angle_gamma   90.00
#
_symmetry.space_group_name_H-M   'P 1'
#
loop_
_entity.id
_entity.type
_entity.pdbx_description
1 polymer ?
#
loop_
_entity_poly.entity_id
_entity_poly.type
_entity_poly.pdbx_seq_one_letter_code
_entity_poly.pdbx_strand_id
1 'polypeptide(L)'
;FSMGVDVADINNDAFPEIISVDMLPSDPYILKRSLGEDAYDIFRYKISVGYSPQYTRNNLQYNKKNGMFSEIGLYAGVAATDWSWAPLWLDFDNDGLKDLFVSNGIPKRMNDIDYINFVSNTEVQRKIISDNMDQKDVALIDKFPEIKLPDKFYKNKGDLSFSDEASLIDGSTPTFSNGAVYADFDNDGDLDIVVNNIDAAALLYENKNDTRGRNSSILINLKGESKNRRAIGSRLIVYSGEEVRTYEKSPVHGFMSSMETPLLIGRGNKLIDSVILVWPDNSRHLLSITSTTTDVTVEYVKGLPAFNYSQLTNTTQKQSGEMVDITAKAGLGFRHQENHFVEFDREPLIPHMVSSEGPALAIGDINQDGLEDVFVGSARNFKSEVFLQQPTGKFIKLTQPDLERDSAYEDVDACWVDVNNDGNADLAVASGGNEFYGRDEHNTPRIYMNDGKGKLTRMANPFGNLFLTASCIVANDFNGDGYMDLFLGARAVPWEYGLSPQSYLLKNDGNGKFIDVAAAMAPGLTSAGFVTQATWFDLDKNGDKDLLLSMEWGGIDAYMNTKGKFSRLELTTKKGWWNGVFPCDVDNDGDIDLIAGNLGLNSRLTASPEKPVRLYYNDFDDNGKKEQILTYYLEGKEIAFANKAELEKQLPVLKKKFLYAENFAKATLKELLSASKLANARVLTADYFPNSILVNNGSMQFETRPLPPDAQFTSFRDAVAVDANGDNLPDIFLAGNYYDNNIQMGRYDADFGTLLINKGNGNFSCESLGDYVIKGQVRRIRPISINKRPAWILACNNDSLRVLQWK
;
A
#
# COMPACT_ATOMS: atom_id res chain seq x y z
N PHE A 1 7.79 -18.42 -1.73
CA PHE A 1 8.82 -19.26 -1.06
C PHE A 1 9.63 -18.31 -0.19
N SER A 2 10.35 -18.79 0.81
CA SER A 2 11.34 -17.95 1.50
C SER A 2 12.55 -18.81 1.81
N MET A 3 13.74 -18.22 1.67
CA MET A 3 14.99 -18.94 1.91
C MET A 3 15.33 -18.96 3.40
N GLY A 4 15.23 -17.83 4.09
CA GLY A 4 15.45 -17.75 5.53
C GLY A 4 14.48 -16.80 6.22
N VAL A 5 14.32 -17.02 7.52
CA VAL A 5 13.35 -16.32 8.37
C VAL A 5 13.98 -16.00 9.72
N ASP A 6 13.66 -14.85 10.27
CA ASP A 6 13.97 -14.53 11.66
C ASP A 6 12.86 -13.69 12.30
N VAL A 7 12.79 -13.71 13.63
CA VAL A 7 11.71 -13.08 14.41
C VAL A 7 12.30 -12.31 15.59
N ALA A 8 11.98 -11.02 15.67
CA ALA A 8 12.38 -10.17 16.78
C ALA A 8 11.41 -8.99 16.93
N ASP A 9 11.39 -8.41 18.13
CA ASP A 9 10.70 -7.16 18.45
C ASP A 9 11.59 -5.99 18.03
N ILE A 10 11.26 -5.35 16.90
CA ILE A 10 12.15 -4.36 16.25
C ILE A 10 11.82 -2.92 16.64
N ASN A 11 10.63 -2.68 17.18
CA ASN A 11 10.15 -1.35 17.60
C ASN A 11 9.95 -1.24 19.12
N ASN A 12 10.38 -2.27 19.86
CA ASN A 12 10.44 -2.32 21.32
C ASN A 12 9.07 -2.14 21.98
N ASP A 13 8.10 -2.90 21.48
CA ASP A 13 6.71 -2.86 21.92
C ASP A 13 6.18 -4.19 22.45
N ALA A 14 7.05 -5.20 22.54
CA ALA A 14 6.82 -6.57 22.96
C ALA A 14 6.06 -7.49 21.99
N PHE A 15 5.79 -7.04 20.76
CA PHE A 15 5.15 -7.84 19.72
C PHE A 15 6.12 -8.09 18.58
N PRO A 16 6.74 -9.28 18.49
CA PRO A 16 7.74 -9.53 17.47
C PRO A 16 7.22 -9.46 16.03
N GLU A 17 8.08 -8.92 15.18
CA GLU A 17 7.99 -8.88 13.72
C GLU A 17 8.64 -10.11 13.08
N ILE A 18 8.25 -10.41 11.85
CA ILE A 18 8.80 -11.53 11.07
C ILE A 18 9.46 -10.98 9.82
N ILE A 19 10.75 -11.27 9.62
CA ILE A 19 11.42 -11.04 8.33
C ILE A 19 11.54 -12.36 7.60
N SER A 20 11.22 -12.35 6.32
CA SER A 20 11.49 -13.46 5.41
C SER A 20 12.18 -12.93 4.17
N VAL A 21 13.26 -13.56 3.74
CA VAL A 21 14.08 -13.08 2.61
C VAL A 21 13.88 -13.90 1.34
N ASP A 22 14.07 -13.24 0.19
CA ASP A 22 13.94 -13.76 -1.16
C ASP A 22 15.00 -13.12 -2.10
N MET A 23 14.76 -13.03 -3.41
CA MET A 23 15.79 -12.83 -4.44
C MET A 23 15.76 -11.49 -5.20
N LEU A 24 15.07 -10.45 -4.70
CA LEU A 24 14.93 -9.17 -5.42
C LEU A 24 16.27 -8.42 -5.49
N PRO A 25 16.88 -8.18 -6.67
CA PRO A 25 18.12 -7.43 -6.76
C PRO A 25 17.94 -5.94 -6.45
N SER A 26 18.87 -5.36 -5.68
CA SER A 26 18.97 -3.90 -5.51
C SER A 26 19.72 -3.23 -6.67
N ASP A 27 20.67 -3.94 -7.28
CA ASP A 27 21.46 -3.42 -8.39
C ASP A 27 20.65 -3.43 -9.70
N PRO A 28 20.56 -2.29 -10.43
CA PRO A 28 19.73 -2.17 -11.63
C PRO A 28 20.20 -3.02 -12.81
N TYR A 29 21.49 -3.35 -12.89
CA TYR A 29 22.02 -4.23 -13.92
C TYR A 29 21.64 -5.68 -13.65
N ILE A 30 21.76 -6.16 -12.41
CA ILE A 30 21.35 -7.50 -12.02
C ILE A 30 19.82 -7.66 -12.12
N LEU A 31 19.07 -6.66 -11.67
CA LEU A 31 17.60 -6.64 -11.77
C LEU A 31 17.13 -6.87 -13.21
N LYS A 32 17.69 -6.14 -14.18
CA LYS A 32 17.32 -6.26 -15.60
C LYS A 32 17.76 -7.56 -16.28
N ARG A 33 18.67 -8.31 -15.66
CA ARG A 33 19.10 -9.64 -16.12
C ARG A 33 18.34 -10.79 -15.46
N SER A 34 17.69 -10.52 -14.34
CA SER A 34 16.96 -11.53 -13.57
C SER A 34 15.57 -11.74 -14.15
N LEU A 35 15.08 -12.98 -14.10
CA LEU A 35 13.69 -13.30 -14.44
C LEU A 35 12.77 -12.51 -13.51
N GLY A 36 11.77 -11.84 -14.09
CA GLY A 36 10.77 -11.09 -13.34
C GLY A 36 9.72 -11.99 -12.70
N GLU A 37 8.66 -11.35 -12.19
CA GLU A 37 7.51 -12.06 -11.62
C GLU A 37 6.76 -12.92 -12.65
N ASP A 38 5.90 -13.81 -12.14
CA ASP A 38 4.95 -14.54 -12.97
C ASP A 38 4.11 -13.59 -13.85
N ALA A 39 3.80 -14.05 -15.07
CA ALA A 39 2.76 -13.42 -15.87
C ALA A 39 1.41 -13.46 -15.12
N TYR A 40 0.55 -12.47 -15.38
CA TYR A 40 -0.70 -12.28 -14.65
C TYR A 40 -1.59 -13.53 -14.64
N ASP A 41 -1.73 -14.21 -15.77
CA ASP A 41 -2.51 -15.45 -15.91
C ASP A 41 -1.97 -16.60 -15.05
N ILE A 42 -0.66 -16.79 -15.03
CA ILE A 42 0.02 -17.79 -14.19
C ILE A 42 -0.19 -17.46 -12.71
N PHE A 43 0.00 -16.19 -12.32
CA PHE A 43 -0.21 -15.73 -10.96
C PHE A 43 -1.65 -15.98 -10.49
N ARG A 44 -2.65 -15.62 -11.32
CA ARG A 44 -4.07 -15.87 -11.02
C ARG A 44 -4.41 -17.35 -10.97
N TYR A 45 -3.81 -18.18 -11.84
CA TYR A 45 -3.97 -19.63 -11.80
C TYR A 45 -3.41 -20.23 -10.50
N LYS A 46 -2.23 -19.81 -10.04
CA LYS A 46 -1.67 -20.26 -8.75
C LYS A 46 -2.64 -19.94 -7.60
N ILE A 47 -3.21 -18.73 -7.57
CA ILE A 47 -4.20 -18.35 -6.56
C ILE A 47 -5.45 -19.23 -6.64
N SER A 48 -5.97 -19.51 -7.85
CA SER A 48 -7.21 -20.28 -8.02
C SER A 48 -7.08 -21.74 -7.56
N VAL A 49 -5.87 -22.29 -7.50
CA VAL A 49 -5.59 -23.64 -6.99
C VAL A 49 -5.08 -23.66 -5.54
N GLY A 50 -5.16 -22.54 -4.82
CA GLY A 50 -4.94 -22.46 -3.38
C GLY A 50 -3.59 -21.91 -2.92
N TYR A 51 -2.75 -21.39 -3.82
CA TYR A 51 -1.56 -20.66 -3.41
C TYR A 51 -1.91 -19.25 -2.92
N SER A 52 -1.14 -18.74 -1.95
CA SER A 52 -1.19 -17.33 -1.57
C SER A 52 -0.50 -16.45 -2.62
N PRO A 53 -0.81 -15.14 -2.69
CA PRO A 53 0.01 -14.17 -3.42
C PRO A 53 1.49 -14.28 -3.02
N GLN A 54 2.38 -14.38 -4.01
CA GLN A 54 3.82 -14.48 -3.81
C GLN A 54 4.51 -13.43 -4.68
N TYR A 55 5.55 -12.81 -4.12
CA TYR A 55 6.36 -11.79 -4.77
C TYR A 55 7.82 -12.12 -4.53
N THR A 56 8.66 -11.89 -5.52
CA THR A 56 10.10 -12.16 -5.45
C THR A 56 10.78 -10.99 -4.74
N ARG A 57 10.58 -10.85 -3.42
CA ARG A 57 11.17 -9.79 -2.56
C ARG A 57 11.18 -10.20 -1.10
N ASN A 58 12.02 -9.56 -0.29
CA ASN A 58 11.96 -9.75 1.16
C ASN A 58 10.67 -9.12 1.71
N ASN A 59 10.14 -9.72 2.77
CA ASN A 59 8.94 -9.25 3.44
C ASN A 59 9.21 -9.03 4.94
N LEU A 60 8.90 -7.82 5.41
CA LEU A 60 8.90 -7.51 6.83
C LEU A 60 7.45 -7.42 7.31
N GLN A 61 7.02 -8.41 8.08
CA GLN A 61 5.67 -8.49 8.63
C GLN A 61 5.64 -7.75 9.97
N TYR A 62 5.04 -6.56 9.97
CA TYR A 62 4.84 -5.71 11.14
C TYR A 62 3.65 -6.16 11.98
N ASN A 63 3.82 -6.42 13.28
CA ASN A 63 2.75 -6.92 14.13
C ASN A 63 1.80 -5.78 14.57
N LYS A 64 0.57 -5.78 14.06
CA LYS A 64 -0.41 -4.72 14.35
C LYS A 64 -1.10 -4.85 15.72
N LYS A 65 -0.73 -5.85 16.53
CA LYS A 65 -1.29 -6.13 17.87
C LYS A 65 -2.79 -6.41 17.91
N ASN A 66 -3.42 -6.59 16.75
CA ASN A 66 -4.83 -6.93 16.58
C ASN A 66 -5.01 -8.31 15.92
N GLY A 67 -3.98 -9.15 15.99
CA GLY A 67 -3.95 -10.47 15.36
C GLY A 67 -3.63 -10.46 13.86
N MET A 68 -3.26 -9.30 13.30
CA MET A 68 -2.83 -9.16 11.90
C MET A 68 -1.37 -8.70 11.81
N PHE A 69 -0.78 -8.97 10.64
CA PHE A 69 0.53 -8.46 10.26
C PHE A 69 0.42 -7.62 8.99
N SER A 70 1.09 -6.47 8.98
CA SER A 70 1.23 -5.58 7.82
C SER A 70 2.56 -5.86 7.14
N GLU A 71 2.56 -6.21 5.85
CA GLU A 71 3.80 -6.38 5.09
C GLU A 71 4.37 -5.00 4.75
N ILE A 72 5.50 -4.60 5.34
CA ILE A 72 6.11 -3.26 5.22
C ILE A 72 7.53 -3.28 4.66
N GLY A 73 7.99 -4.36 4.05
CA GLY A 73 9.39 -4.51 3.61
C GLY A 73 9.85 -3.42 2.64
N LEU A 74 8.94 -2.89 1.81
CA LEU A 74 9.21 -1.78 0.90
C LEU A 74 9.35 -0.44 1.66
N TYR A 75 8.42 -0.16 2.57
CA TYR A 75 8.51 1.01 3.45
C TYR A 75 9.79 0.99 4.29
N ALA A 76 10.10 -0.17 4.88
CA ALA A 76 11.22 -0.36 5.76
C ALA A 76 12.57 -0.26 5.04
N GLY A 77 12.59 -0.37 3.71
CA GLY A 77 13.81 -0.28 2.90
C GLY A 77 14.63 -1.58 2.83
N VAL A 78 14.05 -2.71 3.24
CA VAL A 78 14.73 -4.02 3.33
C VAL A 78 14.24 -5.03 2.27
N ALA A 79 13.35 -4.64 1.37
CA ALA A 79 12.73 -5.53 0.37
C ALA A 79 13.69 -6.12 -0.68
N ALA A 80 14.85 -5.50 -0.93
CA ALA A 80 15.74 -5.85 -2.04
C ALA A 80 17.20 -6.00 -1.58
N THR A 81 17.64 -7.24 -1.43
CA THR A 81 19.01 -7.61 -1.02
C THR A 81 19.67 -8.58 -2.00
N ASP A 82 19.05 -8.83 -3.16
CA ASP A 82 19.45 -9.86 -4.12
C ASP A 82 19.24 -11.28 -3.55
N TRP A 83 19.99 -12.29 -3.99
CA TRP A 83 19.83 -13.69 -3.61
C TRP A 83 20.19 -13.91 -2.14
N SER A 84 19.18 -13.88 -1.28
CA SER A 84 19.36 -13.76 0.18
C SER A 84 19.17 -15.07 0.90
N TRP A 85 19.90 -15.31 1.99
CA TRP A 85 19.80 -16.57 2.75
C TRP A 85 19.42 -16.35 4.21
N ALA A 86 20.37 -16.00 5.07
CA ALA A 86 20.15 -15.82 6.50
C ALA A 86 19.89 -14.34 6.84
N PRO A 87 18.64 -13.95 7.14
CA PRO A 87 18.36 -12.76 7.94
C PRO A 87 18.70 -13.04 9.41
N LEU A 88 19.35 -12.10 10.08
CA LEU A 88 19.61 -12.17 11.53
C LEU A 88 19.24 -10.84 12.19
N TRP A 89 18.41 -10.90 13.22
CA TRP A 89 18.13 -9.77 14.11
C TRP A 89 19.14 -9.73 15.26
N LEU A 90 19.84 -8.62 15.38
CA LEU A 90 20.77 -8.34 16.47
C LEU A 90 20.95 -6.82 16.64
N ASP A 91 21.37 -6.38 17.80
CA ASP A 91 21.60 -4.96 18.09
C ASP A 91 23.08 -4.66 17.85
N PHE A 92 23.43 -4.00 16.74
CA PHE A 92 24.83 -3.83 16.35
C PHE A 92 25.60 -2.92 17.31
N ASP A 93 24.94 -1.92 17.90
CA ASP A 93 25.62 -0.90 18.72
C ASP A 93 25.12 -0.82 20.16
N ASN A 94 24.35 -1.82 20.60
CA ASN A 94 23.75 -1.94 21.93
C ASN A 94 22.83 -0.76 22.30
N ASP A 95 22.23 -0.09 21.31
CA ASP A 95 21.32 1.05 21.48
C ASP A 95 19.89 0.64 21.91
N GLY A 96 19.61 -0.66 21.93
CA GLY A 96 18.35 -1.26 22.31
C GLY A 96 17.44 -1.58 21.12
N LEU A 97 17.75 -1.12 19.90
CA LEU A 97 17.01 -1.41 18.68
C LEU A 97 17.60 -2.64 17.98
N LYS A 98 16.75 -3.44 17.33
CA LYS A 98 17.22 -4.59 16.55
C LYS A 98 17.53 -4.13 15.13
N ASP A 99 18.78 -4.33 14.73
CA ASP A 99 19.32 -4.15 13.40
C ASP A 99 19.24 -5.47 12.61
N LEU A 100 19.38 -5.40 11.29
CA LEU A 100 19.22 -6.55 10.40
C LEU A 100 20.49 -6.82 9.59
N PHE A 101 21.04 -8.02 9.77
CA PHE A 101 22.03 -8.57 8.84
C PHE A 101 21.34 -9.48 7.81
N VAL A 102 21.78 -9.45 6.55
CA VAL A 102 21.34 -10.40 5.52
C VAL A 102 22.53 -10.90 4.71
N SER A 103 22.76 -12.21 4.73
CA SER A 103 23.77 -12.86 3.89
C SER A 103 23.30 -13.00 2.44
N ASN A 104 24.18 -12.75 1.46
CA ASN A 104 23.83 -12.78 0.04
C ASN A 104 24.77 -13.58 -0.85
N GLY A 105 24.21 -14.12 -1.93
CA GLY A 105 24.92 -14.64 -3.08
C GLY A 105 24.57 -16.08 -3.43
N ILE A 106 24.81 -16.42 -4.69
CA ILE A 106 24.72 -17.80 -5.18
C ILE A 106 25.81 -18.00 -6.24
N PRO A 107 26.52 -19.15 -6.26
CA PRO A 107 27.61 -19.38 -7.20
C PRO A 107 27.19 -19.21 -8.66
N LYS A 108 26.03 -19.76 -9.03
CA LYS A 108 25.43 -19.62 -10.36
C LYS A 108 24.03 -19.02 -10.22
N ARG A 109 23.79 -17.90 -10.90
CA ARG A 109 22.49 -17.21 -10.88
C ARG A 109 21.46 -17.96 -11.73
N MET A 110 20.73 -18.87 -11.11
CA MET A 110 19.74 -19.70 -11.80
C MET A 110 18.55 -18.91 -12.36
N ASN A 111 18.34 -17.69 -11.86
CA ASN A 111 17.30 -16.78 -12.33
C ASN A 111 17.80 -15.80 -13.42
N ASP A 112 19.06 -15.88 -13.88
CA ASP A 112 19.53 -15.06 -15.00
C ASP A 112 18.85 -15.50 -16.30
N ILE A 113 18.27 -14.55 -17.03
CA ILE A 113 17.48 -14.81 -18.25
C ILE A 113 18.32 -15.51 -19.32
N ASP A 114 19.59 -15.14 -19.48
CA ASP A 114 20.46 -15.75 -20.49
C ASP A 114 20.82 -17.19 -20.09
N TYR A 115 21.05 -17.45 -18.79
CA TYR A 115 21.23 -18.80 -18.26
C TYR A 115 19.99 -19.67 -18.50
N ILE A 116 18.79 -19.18 -18.14
CA ILE A 116 17.52 -19.90 -18.34
C ILE A 116 17.31 -20.26 -19.81
N ASN A 117 17.50 -19.30 -20.71
CA ASN A 117 17.33 -19.51 -22.16
C ASN A 117 18.30 -20.57 -22.70
N PHE A 118 19.52 -20.60 -22.19
CA PHE A 118 20.51 -21.61 -22.57
C PHE A 118 20.12 -23.01 -22.08
N VAL A 119 19.85 -23.16 -20.78
CA VAL A 119 19.53 -24.48 -20.21
C VAL A 119 18.20 -25.01 -20.70
N SER A 120 17.24 -24.16 -21.05
CA SER A 120 15.92 -24.56 -21.56
C SER A 120 15.94 -25.03 -23.02
N ASN A 121 17.07 -24.92 -23.72
CA ASN A 121 17.21 -25.41 -25.09
C ASN A 121 17.04 -26.94 -25.15
N THR A 122 16.15 -27.43 -26.02
CA THR A 122 15.79 -28.86 -26.14
C THR A 122 16.98 -29.79 -26.42
N GLU A 123 18.02 -29.31 -27.11
CA GLU A 123 19.24 -30.10 -27.33
C GLU A 123 20.07 -30.20 -26.06
N VAL A 124 20.21 -29.10 -25.33
CA VAL A 124 20.90 -29.05 -24.03
C VAL A 124 20.17 -29.92 -23.00
N GLN A 125 18.84 -29.80 -22.91
CA GLN A 125 18.01 -30.65 -22.05
C GLN A 125 18.18 -32.14 -22.37
N ARG A 126 18.19 -32.53 -23.66
CA ARG A 126 18.44 -33.92 -24.06
C ARG A 126 19.84 -34.40 -23.67
N LYS A 127 20.86 -33.55 -23.79
CA LYS A 127 22.22 -33.88 -23.35
C LYS A 127 22.33 -34.03 -21.83
N ILE A 128 21.68 -33.16 -21.06
CA ILE A 128 21.61 -33.24 -19.58
C ILE A 128 20.94 -34.54 -19.15
N ILE A 129 19.76 -34.86 -19.71
CA ILE A 129 19.00 -36.08 -19.35
C ILE A 129 19.76 -37.36 -19.71
N SER A 130 20.55 -37.33 -20.79
CA SER A 130 21.31 -38.49 -21.25
C SER A 130 22.73 -38.59 -20.69
N ASP A 131 23.11 -37.70 -19.76
CA ASP A 131 24.47 -37.59 -19.18
C ASP A 131 25.58 -37.53 -20.24
N ASN A 132 25.26 -36.95 -21.40
CA ASN A 132 26.14 -36.84 -22.58
C ASN A 132 26.50 -35.37 -22.87
N MET A 133 26.82 -34.59 -21.82
CA MET A 133 27.35 -33.24 -22.04
C MET A 133 28.79 -33.32 -22.55
N ASP A 134 29.08 -32.63 -23.66
CA ASP A 134 30.44 -32.52 -24.16
C ASP A 134 31.20 -31.38 -23.46
N GLN A 135 32.54 -31.38 -23.59
CA GLN A 135 33.38 -30.34 -22.97
C GLN A 135 33.05 -28.91 -23.43
N LYS A 136 32.47 -28.72 -24.62
CA LYS A 136 32.08 -27.40 -25.12
C LYS A 136 30.80 -26.92 -24.44
N ASP A 137 29.86 -27.83 -24.16
CA ASP A 137 28.63 -27.51 -23.44
C ASP A 137 28.92 -27.14 -21.97
N VAL A 138 29.82 -27.87 -21.30
CA VAL A 138 30.26 -27.55 -19.92
C VAL A 138 31.00 -26.22 -19.88
N ALA A 139 31.91 -25.97 -20.82
CA ALA A 139 32.62 -24.70 -20.94
C ALA A 139 31.70 -23.51 -21.28
N LEU A 140 30.46 -23.76 -21.70
CA LEU A 140 29.44 -22.74 -21.92
C LEU A 140 28.63 -22.48 -20.65
N ILE A 141 28.36 -23.51 -19.83
CA ILE A 141 27.81 -23.38 -18.47
C ILE A 141 28.73 -22.53 -17.59
N ASP A 142 30.05 -22.76 -17.68
CA ASP A 142 31.05 -22.03 -16.89
C ASP A 142 31.13 -20.53 -17.25
N LYS A 143 30.58 -20.13 -18.40
CA LYS A 143 30.57 -18.72 -18.85
C LYS A 143 29.40 -17.90 -18.33
N PHE A 144 28.41 -18.51 -17.68
CA PHE A 144 27.27 -17.78 -17.09
C PHE A 144 27.69 -17.04 -15.81
N PRO A 145 27.02 -15.91 -15.50
CA PRO A 145 27.51 -14.94 -14.54
C PRO A 145 27.60 -15.49 -13.12
N GLU A 146 28.82 -15.44 -12.60
CA GLU A 146 29.13 -15.57 -11.18
C GLU A 146 29.27 -14.15 -10.61
N ILE A 147 28.26 -13.70 -9.87
CA ILE A 147 28.26 -12.35 -9.28
C ILE A 147 28.34 -12.51 -7.77
N LYS A 148 29.54 -12.31 -7.23
CA LYS A 148 29.76 -12.21 -5.79
C LYS A 148 29.17 -10.89 -5.30
N LEU A 149 28.50 -10.92 -4.15
CA LEU A 149 27.82 -9.77 -3.57
C LEU A 149 28.30 -9.56 -2.13
N PRO A 150 28.39 -8.31 -1.66
CA PRO A 150 28.57 -8.06 -0.24
C PRO A 150 27.28 -8.42 0.52
N ASP A 151 27.45 -8.83 1.77
CA ASP A 151 26.34 -8.97 2.71
C ASP A 151 25.76 -7.60 3.08
N LYS A 152 24.52 -7.60 3.55
CA LYS A 152 23.78 -6.37 3.87
C LYS A 152 23.70 -6.17 5.38
N PHE A 153 23.86 -4.92 5.80
CA PHE A 153 23.82 -4.49 7.19
C PHE A 153 22.86 -3.32 7.27
N TYR A 154 21.75 -3.51 7.96
CA TYR A 154 20.67 -2.53 8.04
C TYR A 154 20.56 -1.99 9.46
N LYS A 155 20.87 -0.71 9.65
CA LYS A 155 20.69 -0.02 10.93
C LYS A 155 19.24 0.44 11.07
N ASN A 156 18.62 0.11 12.19
CA ASN A 156 17.25 0.50 12.54
C ASN A 156 17.22 1.99 12.94
N LYS A 157 16.30 2.75 12.33
CA LYS A 157 16.16 4.19 12.59
C LYS A 157 15.17 4.53 13.70
N GLY A 158 14.50 3.53 14.26
CA GLY A 158 13.49 3.69 15.32
C GLY A 158 12.08 4.03 14.82
N ASP A 159 11.86 4.09 13.51
CA ASP A 159 10.58 4.41 12.87
C ASP A 159 10.08 3.30 11.93
N LEU A 160 10.49 2.05 12.19
CA LEU A 160 10.27 0.86 11.35
C LEU A 160 10.98 0.91 9.99
N SER A 161 11.83 1.92 9.74
CA SER A 161 12.70 2.00 8.57
C SER A 161 14.16 1.74 8.91
N PHE A 162 14.91 1.34 7.89
CA PHE A 162 16.32 0.97 8.02
C PHE A 162 17.20 1.79 7.06
N SER A 163 18.48 1.95 7.39
CA SER A 163 19.52 2.39 6.44
C SER A 163 20.46 1.23 6.12
N ASP A 164 20.77 1.06 4.84
CA ASP A 164 21.80 0.12 4.38
C ASP A 164 23.18 0.72 4.66
N GLU A 165 23.86 0.18 5.67
CA GLU A 165 25.19 0.58 6.13
C GLU A 165 26.29 -0.34 5.58
N ALA A 166 25.99 -1.23 4.62
CA ALA A 166 26.97 -2.18 4.10
C ALA A 166 28.25 -1.51 3.57
N SER A 167 28.15 -0.27 3.06
CA SER A 167 29.31 0.51 2.59
C SER A 167 30.20 1.04 3.72
N LEU A 168 29.72 1.06 4.96
CA LEU A 168 30.49 1.46 6.14
C LEU A 168 31.25 0.29 6.78
N ILE A 169 30.99 -0.95 6.35
CA ILE A 169 31.61 -2.14 6.91
C ILE A 169 32.96 -2.38 6.24
N ASP A 170 34.04 -2.14 6.99
CA ASP A 170 35.40 -2.39 6.56
C ASP A 170 35.60 -3.87 6.20
N GLY A 171 36.19 -4.14 5.03
CA GLY A 171 36.52 -5.49 4.60
C GLY A 171 35.33 -6.35 4.17
N SER A 172 34.13 -5.78 3.99
CA SER A 172 32.96 -6.46 3.42
C SER A 172 33.22 -6.86 1.96
N THR A 173 33.88 -8.00 1.80
CA THR A 173 34.31 -8.53 0.52
C THR A 173 33.13 -9.24 -0.13
N PRO A 174 32.84 -8.99 -1.42
CA PRO A 174 31.78 -9.72 -2.09
C PRO A 174 32.06 -11.24 -2.12
N THR A 175 31.09 -12.05 -1.67
CA THR A 175 31.20 -13.53 -1.71
C THR A 175 29.90 -14.21 -2.15
N PHE A 176 29.81 -15.53 -1.92
CA PHE A 176 28.59 -16.32 -2.01
C PHE A 176 28.21 -16.78 -0.59
N SER A 177 27.76 -15.82 0.21
CA SER A 177 27.43 -16.01 1.62
C SER A 177 26.12 -16.77 1.77
N ASN A 178 26.00 -17.66 2.77
CA ASN A 178 24.77 -18.40 3.04
C ASN A 178 24.36 -18.44 4.53
N GLY A 179 24.74 -19.45 5.30
CA GLY A 179 24.43 -19.50 6.73
C GLY A 179 25.31 -18.52 7.50
N ALA A 180 24.70 -17.75 8.38
CA ALA A 180 25.39 -16.83 9.29
C ALA A 180 24.95 -17.06 10.75
N VAL A 181 25.85 -16.80 11.69
CA VAL A 181 25.58 -16.83 13.14
C VAL A 181 26.19 -15.60 13.79
N TYR A 182 25.65 -15.18 14.93
CA TYR A 182 26.26 -14.15 15.76
C TYR A 182 26.59 -14.69 17.16
N ALA A 183 27.61 -14.11 17.77
CA ALA A 183 28.00 -14.32 19.16
C ALA A 183 28.96 -13.19 19.58
N ASP A 184 29.12 -12.98 20.86
CA ASP A 184 30.21 -12.18 21.43
C ASP A 184 31.47 -13.09 21.49
N PHE A 185 32.32 -13.07 20.45
CA PHE A 185 33.42 -14.05 20.33
C PHE A 185 34.63 -13.69 21.19
N ASP A 186 34.87 -12.39 21.41
CA ASP A 186 35.99 -11.92 22.22
C ASP A 186 35.60 -11.54 23.66
N ASN A 187 34.30 -11.58 23.99
CA ASN A 187 33.72 -11.31 25.31
C ASN A 187 33.82 -9.83 25.72
N ASP A 188 33.71 -8.91 24.77
CA ASP A 188 33.71 -7.46 25.01
C ASP A 188 32.30 -6.86 25.17
N GLY A 189 31.26 -7.66 24.96
CA GLY A 189 29.88 -7.26 25.20
C GLY A 189 29.20 -6.60 24.00
N ASP A 190 29.76 -6.71 22.79
CA ASP A 190 29.03 -6.54 21.55
C ASP A 190 28.96 -7.85 20.73
N LEU A 191 28.05 -7.89 19.76
CA LEU A 191 27.82 -9.12 18.97
C LEU A 191 28.57 -9.02 17.64
N ASP A 192 29.41 -10.02 17.40
CA ASP A 192 30.07 -10.27 16.12
C ASP A 192 29.22 -11.17 15.22
N ILE A 193 29.58 -11.23 13.93
CA ILE A 193 28.92 -12.11 12.95
C ILE A 193 29.94 -13.01 12.26
N VAL A 194 29.67 -14.32 12.22
CA VAL A 194 30.38 -15.28 11.37
C VAL A 194 29.49 -15.72 10.22
N VAL A 195 30.02 -15.66 9.00
CA VAL A 195 29.31 -15.98 7.77
C VAL A 195 30.03 -17.07 7.00
N ASN A 196 29.28 -18.11 6.62
CA ASN A 196 29.78 -19.17 5.74
C ASN A 196 29.66 -18.75 4.27
N ASN A 197 30.70 -19.07 3.50
CA ASN A 197 30.80 -18.72 2.09
C ASN A 197 31.05 -19.96 1.25
N ILE A 198 30.33 -20.09 0.14
CA ILE A 198 30.51 -21.21 -0.80
C ILE A 198 31.85 -21.05 -1.52
N ASP A 199 32.65 -22.14 -1.53
CA ASP A 199 33.98 -22.22 -2.16
C ASP A 199 34.98 -21.14 -1.70
N ALA A 200 34.78 -20.60 -0.49
CA ALA A 200 35.65 -19.61 0.12
C ALA A 200 35.77 -19.83 1.64
N ALA A 201 36.73 -19.14 2.27
CA ALA A 201 36.84 -19.15 3.73
C ALA A 201 35.62 -18.42 4.35
N ALA A 202 35.24 -18.84 5.56
CA ALA A 202 34.27 -18.09 6.35
C ALA A 202 34.79 -16.68 6.67
N LEU A 203 33.87 -15.73 6.76
CA LEU A 203 34.16 -14.36 7.21
C LEU A 203 33.78 -14.21 8.67
N LEU A 204 34.57 -13.44 9.41
CA LEU A 204 34.25 -12.94 10.74
C LEU A 204 34.19 -11.42 10.66
N TYR A 205 33.01 -10.87 10.90
CA TYR A 205 32.78 -9.45 11.11
C TYR A 205 32.91 -9.18 12.60
N GLU A 206 34.10 -8.73 13.01
CA GLU A 206 34.39 -8.24 14.36
C GLU A 206 33.67 -6.90 14.54
N ASN A 207 32.80 -6.83 15.53
CA ASN A 207 32.21 -5.59 15.96
C ASN A 207 33.20 -4.85 16.88
N LYS A 208 33.25 -3.52 16.76
CA LYS A 208 34.31 -2.68 17.38
C LYS A 208 33.71 -1.59 18.25
N ASN A 209 32.46 -1.76 18.63
CA ASN A 209 31.71 -0.74 19.31
C ASN A 209 32.18 -0.59 20.77
N ASP A 210 32.69 -1.65 21.41
CA ASP A 210 33.24 -1.57 22.78
C ASP A 210 34.64 -0.93 22.90
N THR A 211 35.07 -0.13 21.92
CA THR A 211 36.29 0.70 22.05
C THR A 211 36.20 1.81 23.12
N ARG A 212 35.18 1.82 24.01
CA ARG A 212 34.92 2.93 24.97
C ARG A 212 34.66 2.55 26.43
N GLY A 213 34.69 1.28 26.85
CA GLY A 213 34.55 0.90 28.26
C GLY A 213 33.24 1.37 28.89
N ARG A 214 32.16 1.36 28.11
CA ARG A 214 30.82 1.67 28.58
C ARG A 214 30.17 0.33 28.86
N ASN A 215 29.58 0.13 30.04
CA ASN A 215 28.72 -1.02 30.34
C ASN A 215 27.47 -0.97 29.43
N SER A 216 27.61 -1.15 28.11
CA SER A 216 26.62 -0.87 27.08
C SER A 216 25.63 -2.01 26.91
N SER A 217 25.99 -3.21 27.36
CA SER A 217 25.14 -4.40 27.33
C SER A 217 25.11 -5.13 28.68
N ILE A 218 24.25 -6.15 28.76
CA ILE A 218 24.15 -7.08 29.89
C ILE A 218 24.01 -8.50 29.33
N LEU A 219 24.89 -9.40 29.77
CA LEU A 219 24.86 -10.82 29.41
C LEU A 219 23.97 -11.60 30.40
N ILE A 220 22.99 -12.34 29.88
CA ILE A 220 22.08 -13.18 30.69
C ILE A 220 22.30 -14.66 30.37
N ASN A 221 22.84 -15.37 31.35
CA ASN A 221 23.12 -16.79 31.31
C ASN A 221 21.99 -17.59 31.95
N LEU A 222 21.35 -18.48 31.20
CA LEU A 222 20.20 -19.27 31.70
C LEU A 222 20.56 -20.75 31.88
N LYS A 223 20.19 -21.30 33.05
CA LYS A 223 20.26 -22.73 33.36
C LYS A 223 18.86 -23.27 33.57
N GLY A 224 18.34 -23.99 32.59
CA GLY A 224 17.01 -24.60 32.66
C GLY A 224 17.01 -25.96 33.36
N GLU A 225 15.85 -26.61 33.37
CA GLU A 225 15.69 -27.93 33.99
C GLU A 225 16.41 -29.06 33.23
N SER A 226 16.45 -30.25 33.83
CA SER A 226 17.21 -31.41 33.30
C SER A 226 16.94 -31.77 31.83
N LYS A 227 15.72 -31.54 31.33
CA LYS A 227 15.27 -31.83 29.95
C LYS A 227 15.45 -30.65 28.98
N ASN A 228 15.65 -29.44 29.50
CA ASN A 228 15.90 -28.22 28.73
C ASN A 228 16.96 -27.39 29.45
N ARG A 229 18.18 -27.94 29.56
CA ARG A 229 19.25 -27.37 30.41
C ARG A 229 19.68 -25.96 30.00
N ARG A 230 19.43 -25.61 28.75
CA ARG A 230 19.76 -24.30 28.17
C ARG A 230 18.58 -23.33 28.20
N ALA A 231 17.43 -23.75 28.71
CA ALA A 231 16.22 -22.94 28.80
C ALA A 231 15.78 -22.35 27.44
N ILE A 232 15.85 -23.15 26.38
CA ILE A 232 15.36 -22.77 25.05
C ILE A 232 13.86 -22.48 25.15
N GLY A 233 13.42 -21.38 24.52
CA GLY A 233 12.06 -20.86 24.61
C GLY A 233 11.81 -19.90 25.78
N SER A 234 12.83 -19.61 26.61
CA SER A 234 12.74 -18.53 27.59
C SER A 234 12.68 -17.17 26.90
N ARG A 235 11.95 -16.23 27.50
CA ARG A 235 11.84 -14.84 27.02
C ARG A 235 12.24 -13.86 28.11
N LEU A 236 12.97 -12.82 27.74
CA LEU A 236 13.18 -11.65 28.59
C LEU A 236 12.25 -10.54 28.13
N ILE A 237 11.68 -9.85 29.11
CA ILE A 237 10.85 -8.66 28.92
C ILE A 237 11.52 -7.56 29.73
N VAL A 238 12.02 -6.54 29.04
CA VAL A 238 12.84 -5.47 29.60
C VAL A 238 12.06 -4.17 29.49
N TYR A 239 11.73 -3.57 30.63
CA TYR A 239 11.00 -2.31 30.71
C TYR A 239 11.95 -1.13 30.86
N SER A 240 11.75 -0.09 30.05
CA SER A 240 12.50 1.17 30.07
C SER A 240 11.56 2.35 29.81
N GLY A 241 10.87 2.83 30.84
CA GLY A 241 9.76 3.77 30.71
C GLY A 241 8.55 3.14 30.03
N GLU A 242 8.11 3.72 28.91
CA GLU A 242 7.01 3.19 28.07
C GLU A 242 7.49 2.10 27.10
N GLU A 243 8.80 1.93 26.94
CA GLU A 243 9.40 0.98 26.02
C GLU A 243 9.46 -0.43 26.65
N VAL A 244 9.10 -1.44 25.86
CA VAL A 244 9.11 -2.84 26.29
C VAL A 244 9.87 -3.66 25.26
N ARG A 245 11.12 -3.99 25.58
CA ARG A 245 11.96 -4.82 24.71
C ARG A 245 11.79 -6.29 25.04
N THR A 246 11.69 -7.12 24.02
CA THR A 246 11.67 -8.58 24.18
C THR A 246 12.85 -9.27 23.51
N TYR A 247 13.36 -10.31 24.19
CA TYR A 247 14.43 -11.17 23.69
C TYR A 247 14.01 -12.62 23.90
N GLU A 248 14.07 -13.45 22.85
CA GLU A 248 13.73 -14.86 22.93
C GLU A 248 14.98 -15.73 22.79
N LYS A 249 15.13 -16.73 23.67
CA LYS A 249 16.20 -17.70 23.58
C LYS A 249 15.83 -18.81 22.60
N SER A 250 16.21 -18.62 21.34
CA SER A 250 16.14 -19.62 20.27
C SER A 250 17.55 -19.93 19.77
N PRO A 251 17.86 -21.19 19.41
CA PRO A 251 19.11 -21.50 18.73
C PRO A 251 18.98 -21.51 17.20
N VAL A 252 17.80 -21.29 16.64
CA VAL A 252 17.52 -21.38 15.20
C VAL A 252 17.09 -20.04 14.66
N HIS A 253 17.83 -19.52 13.69
CA HIS A 253 17.62 -18.25 13.01
C HIS A 253 18.04 -18.38 11.55
N GLY A 254 17.54 -17.50 10.68
CA GLY A 254 18.00 -17.36 9.30
C GLY A 254 17.87 -18.64 8.46
N PHE A 255 18.95 -19.01 7.77
CA PHE A 255 19.01 -20.16 6.86
C PHE A 255 20.19 -21.08 7.19
N MET A 256 19.92 -22.36 7.44
CA MET A 256 20.93 -23.37 7.79
C MET A 256 21.88 -22.94 8.93
N SER A 257 21.40 -22.08 9.83
CA SER A 257 22.17 -21.53 10.93
C SER A 257 21.65 -22.03 12.28
N SER A 258 22.58 -22.24 13.21
CA SER A 258 22.23 -22.44 14.61
C SER A 258 23.30 -21.88 15.52
N MET A 259 22.88 -21.11 16.52
CA MET A 259 23.77 -20.47 17.49
C MET A 259 23.18 -20.58 18.88
N GLU A 260 23.95 -21.10 19.82
CA GLU A 260 23.55 -21.16 21.22
C GLU A 260 24.37 -20.16 22.01
N THR A 261 23.84 -18.94 22.13
CA THR A 261 24.49 -17.85 22.86
C THR A 261 23.70 -17.53 24.14
N PRO A 262 24.34 -16.93 25.16
CA PRO A 262 23.61 -16.22 26.21
C PRO A 262 22.79 -15.07 25.59
N LEU A 263 21.75 -14.61 26.30
CA LEU A 263 21.00 -13.45 25.82
C LEU A 263 21.80 -12.18 26.14
N LEU A 264 22.19 -11.44 25.11
CA LEU A 264 22.86 -10.14 25.25
C LEU A 264 21.81 -9.04 25.08
N ILE A 265 21.64 -8.21 26.12
CA ILE A 265 20.69 -7.11 26.13
C ILE A 265 21.47 -5.80 25.98
N GLY A 266 21.27 -5.07 24.88
CA GLY A 266 21.73 -3.69 24.77
C GLY A 266 21.03 -2.82 25.82
N ARG A 267 21.75 -2.00 26.57
CA ARG A 267 21.14 -1.11 27.58
C ARG A 267 20.30 -0.02 26.93
N GLY A 268 20.75 0.44 25.76
CA GLY A 268 20.17 1.57 25.07
C GLY A 268 20.32 2.88 25.83
N ASN A 269 19.57 3.88 25.37
CA ASN A 269 19.66 5.25 25.89
C ASN A 269 18.76 5.51 27.10
N LYS A 270 17.83 4.60 27.42
CA LYS A 270 16.92 4.70 28.57
C LYS A 270 17.34 3.75 29.68
N LEU A 271 17.07 4.16 30.92
CA LEU A 271 17.36 3.33 32.09
C LEU A 271 16.44 2.10 32.11
N ILE A 272 16.97 0.95 32.49
CA ILE A 272 16.18 -0.28 32.65
C ILE A 272 15.50 -0.21 34.02
N ASP A 273 14.17 -0.22 34.03
CA ASP A 273 13.36 -0.16 35.25
C ASP A 273 13.18 -1.55 35.87
N SER A 274 12.87 -2.55 35.03
CA SER A 274 12.68 -3.92 35.47
C SER A 274 12.89 -4.92 34.34
N VAL A 275 13.33 -6.13 34.69
CA VAL A 275 13.47 -7.24 33.75
C VAL A 275 12.75 -8.47 34.28
N ILE A 276 11.84 -9.00 33.47
CA ILE A 276 11.09 -10.21 33.76
C ILE A 276 11.59 -11.31 32.82
N LEU A 277 12.10 -12.39 33.41
CA LEU A 277 12.36 -13.64 32.70
C LEU A 277 11.12 -14.52 32.75
N VAL A 278 10.63 -14.93 31.59
CA VAL A 278 9.57 -15.92 31.43
C VAL A 278 10.19 -17.22 30.94
N TRP A 279 10.05 -18.28 31.72
CA TRP A 279 10.56 -19.61 31.38
C TRP A 279 9.63 -20.33 30.40
N PRO A 280 10.08 -21.43 29.75
CA PRO A 280 9.28 -22.15 28.74
C PRO A 280 7.98 -22.78 29.30
N ASP A 281 7.87 -22.94 30.61
CA ASP A 281 6.66 -23.38 31.31
C ASP A 281 5.68 -22.24 31.64
N ASN A 282 5.93 -21.04 31.11
CA ASN A 282 5.22 -19.78 31.37
C ASN A 282 5.35 -19.26 32.81
N SER A 283 6.25 -19.81 33.63
CA SER A 283 6.55 -19.24 34.93
C SER A 283 7.47 -18.01 34.81
N ARG A 284 7.36 -17.05 35.73
CA ARG A 284 8.12 -15.80 35.70
C ARG A 284 9.12 -15.68 36.86
N HIS A 285 10.23 -15.02 36.58
CA HIS A 285 11.26 -14.65 37.53
C HIS A 285 11.63 -13.18 37.30
N LEU A 286 11.52 -12.34 38.33
CA LEU A 286 12.00 -10.95 38.29
C LEU A 286 13.51 -10.91 38.48
N LEU A 287 14.24 -10.26 37.57
CA LEU A 287 15.69 -10.10 37.67
C LEU A 287 16.03 -8.74 38.30
N SER A 288 16.98 -8.73 39.23
CA SER A 288 17.53 -7.50 39.80
C SER A 288 18.70 -7.01 38.96
N ILE A 289 18.48 -5.96 38.18
CA ILE A 289 19.50 -5.33 37.33
C ILE A 289 19.78 -3.92 37.85
N THR A 290 21.06 -3.55 37.96
CA THR A 290 21.50 -2.19 38.27
C THR A 290 22.29 -1.60 37.10
N SER A 291 22.67 -0.32 37.21
CA SER A 291 23.55 0.34 36.23
C SER A 291 24.95 -0.26 36.13
N THR A 292 25.36 -1.09 37.10
CA THR A 292 26.68 -1.74 37.12
C THR A 292 26.64 -3.22 36.78
N THR A 293 25.45 -3.81 36.58
CA THR A 293 25.30 -5.22 36.20
C THR A 293 25.83 -5.44 34.79
N THR A 294 26.79 -6.34 34.60
CA THR A 294 27.31 -6.70 33.26
C THR A 294 26.99 -8.15 32.89
N ASP A 295 26.88 -9.04 33.88
CA ASP A 295 26.50 -10.44 33.72
C ASP A 295 25.49 -10.85 34.80
N VAL A 296 24.49 -11.64 34.42
CA VAL A 296 23.58 -12.32 35.36
C VAL A 296 23.42 -13.78 34.95
N THR A 297 23.69 -14.70 35.88
CA THR A 297 23.34 -16.12 35.74
C THR A 297 22.07 -16.46 36.53
N VAL A 298 21.09 -17.07 35.87
CA VAL A 298 19.80 -17.44 36.46
C VAL A 298 19.53 -18.92 36.26
N GLU A 299 19.23 -19.63 37.35
CA GLU A 299 18.85 -21.04 37.33
C GLU A 299 17.35 -21.21 37.55
N TYR A 300 16.73 -22.14 36.81
CA TYR A 300 15.31 -22.44 36.93
C TYR A 300 14.99 -23.09 38.28
N VAL A 301 13.95 -22.59 38.92
CA VAL A 301 13.42 -23.13 40.19
C VAL A 301 11.95 -23.47 40.00
N LYS A 302 11.53 -24.64 40.49
CA LYS A 302 10.13 -25.07 40.42
C LYS A 302 9.25 -24.21 41.33
N GLY A 303 8.00 -24.01 40.91
CA GLY A 303 6.97 -23.31 41.70
C GLY A 303 6.98 -21.79 41.58
N LEU A 304 7.65 -21.25 40.55
CA LEU A 304 7.57 -19.84 40.19
C LEU A 304 6.14 -19.46 39.74
N PRO A 305 5.69 -18.23 40.00
CA PRO A 305 4.36 -17.78 39.60
C PRO A 305 4.24 -17.73 38.07
N ALA A 306 3.04 -17.94 37.53
CA ALA A 306 2.79 -17.81 36.10
C ALA A 306 2.93 -16.35 35.62
N PHE A 307 3.42 -16.15 34.41
CA PHE A 307 3.37 -14.87 33.69
C PHE A 307 2.00 -14.66 33.07
N ASN A 308 1.44 -13.46 33.21
CA ASN A 308 0.21 -13.08 32.52
C ASN A 308 0.53 -12.24 31.29
N TYR A 309 0.39 -12.82 30.09
CA TYR A 309 0.64 -12.11 28.83
C TYR A 309 -0.33 -10.95 28.56
N SER A 310 -1.50 -10.93 29.19
CA SER A 310 -2.45 -9.81 29.02
C SER A 310 -1.92 -8.48 29.55
N GLN A 311 -0.83 -8.50 30.35
CA GLN A 311 -0.21 -7.25 30.80
C GLN A 311 0.63 -6.57 29.72
N LEU A 312 1.02 -7.27 28.65
CA LEU A 312 1.75 -6.70 27.50
C LEU A 312 0.80 -6.00 26.51
N THR A 313 -0.46 -6.43 26.45
CA THR A 313 -1.50 -5.77 25.62
C THR A 313 -2.11 -4.54 26.29
N ASN A 314 -1.94 -4.40 27.61
CA ASN A 314 -2.59 -3.36 28.42
C ASN A 314 -1.75 -2.09 28.62
N THR A 315 -0.54 -2.02 28.07
CA THR A 315 0.41 -0.91 28.28
C THR A 315 0.16 0.29 27.38
N THR A 316 -0.43 0.11 26.20
CA THR A 316 -0.95 1.22 25.38
C THR A 316 -2.42 1.45 25.71
N GLN A 317 -2.73 2.50 26.47
CA GLN A 317 -4.11 2.98 26.57
C GLN A 317 -4.55 3.48 25.20
N LYS A 318 -5.29 2.65 24.44
CA LYS A 318 -6.06 3.12 23.28
C LYS A 318 -6.93 4.28 23.75
N GLN A 319 -6.86 5.41 23.05
CA GLN A 319 -7.67 6.57 23.37
C GLN A 319 -9.04 6.47 22.70
N SER A 320 -9.10 5.79 21.56
CA SER A 320 -10.34 5.59 20.81
C SER A 320 -11.27 4.54 21.40
N GLY A 321 -12.57 4.71 21.11
CA GLY A 321 -13.58 3.69 21.35
C GLY A 321 -13.38 2.42 20.52
N GLU A 322 -14.14 1.37 20.82
CA GLU A 322 -14.09 0.12 20.04
C GLU A 322 -15.18 0.12 18.97
N MET A 323 -14.82 -0.17 17.72
CA MET A 323 -15.81 -0.38 16.65
C MET A 323 -16.33 -1.82 16.62
N VAL A 324 -17.59 -1.96 16.23
CA VAL A 324 -18.23 -3.25 15.95
C VAL A 324 -18.91 -3.26 14.60
N ASP A 325 -18.93 -4.45 14.00
CA ASP A 325 -19.69 -4.74 12.80
C ASP A 325 -21.13 -5.11 13.15
N ILE A 326 -22.07 -4.27 12.70
CA ILE A 326 -23.51 -4.47 12.88
C ILE A 326 -24.21 -4.85 11.58
N THR A 327 -23.48 -5.20 10.51
CA THR A 327 -24.04 -5.48 9.17
C THR A 327 -25.15 -6.51 9.21
N ALA A 328 -24.89 -7.66 9.85
CA ALA A 328 -25.86 -8.73 9.97
C ALA A 328 -27.08 -8.33 10.81
N LYS A 329 -26.89 -7.50 11.85
CA LYS A 329 -27.96 -6.98 12.70
C LYS A 329 -28.84 -5.97 11.95
N ALA A 330 -28.20 -5.11 11.15
CA ALA A 330 -28.85 -4.14 10.28
C ALA A 330 -29.54 -4.82 9.09
N GLY A 331 -29.18 -6.04 8.72
CA GLY A 331 -29.77 -6.74 7.58
C GLY A 331 -29.33 -6.18 6.22
N LEU A 332 -28.21 -5.45 6.18
CA LEU A 332 -27.64 -4.87 4.95
C LEU A 332 -26.69 -5.87 4.26
N GLY A 333 -27.26 -6.97 3.77
CA GLY A 333 -26.50 -8.07 3.16
C GLY A 333 -26.27 -7.87 1.66
N PHE A 334 -25.18 -7.21 1.28
CA PHE A 334 -24.72 -7.09 -0.11
C PHE A 334 -23.25 -7.51 -0.23
N ARG A 335 -22.90 -8.22 -1.31
CA ARG A 335 -21.51 -8.57 -1.63
C ARG A 335 -21.18 -8.14 -3.05
N HIS A 336 -20.24 -7.21 -3.16
CA HIS A 336 -19.67 -6.82 -4.44
C HIS A 336 -18.91 -8.00 -5.04
N GLN A 337 -19.01 -8.15 -6.35
CA GLN A 337 -18.21 -9.09 -7.12
C GLN A 337 -17.63 -8.32 -8.28
N GLU A 338 -16.30 -8.33 -8.38
CA GLU A 338 -15.61 -7.69 -9.50
C GLU A 338 -15.72 -8.56 -10.76
N ASN A 339 -15.88 -7.95 -11.93
CA ASN A 339 -15.91 -8.70 -13.18
C ASN A 339 -14.52 -9.19 -13.59
N HIS A 340 -14.49 -10.25 -14.39
CA HIS A 340 -13.23 -10.74 -14.93
C HIS A 340 -12.85 -9.93 -16.18
N PHE A 341 -12.09 -8.86 -15.96
CA PHE A 341 -11.45 -8.10 -17.03
C PHE A 341 -9.98 -7.88 -16.69
N VAL A 342 -9.09 -8.29 -17.61
CA VAL A 342 -7.64 -8.21 -17.42
C VAL A 342 -7.10 -7.13 -18.35
N GLU A 343 -6.94 -5.93 -17.80
CA GLU A 343 -6.54 -4.76 -18.56
C GLU A 343 -5.11 -4.90 -19.15
N PHE A 344 -4.24 -5.64 -18.46
CA PHE A 344 -2.88 -5.97 -18.90
C PHE A 344 -2.83 -6.80 -20.20
N ASP A 345 -3.94 -7.38 -20.67
CA ASP A 345 -4.00 -8.04 -21.97
C ASP A 345 -4.17 -7.03 -23.12
N ARG A 346 -4.70 -5.83 -22.83
CA ARG A 346 -4.95 -4.76 -23.81
C ARG A 346 -3.86 -3.70 -23.80
N GLU A 347 -3.50 -3.24 -22.61
CA GLU A 347 -2.47 -2.23 -22.35
C GLU A 347 -1.42 -2.82 -21.40
N PRO A 348 -0.47 -3.63 -21.92
CA PRO A 348 0.29 -4.54 -21.05
C PRO A 348 1.35 -3.88 -20.16
N LEU A 349 1.57 -2.58 -20.32
CA LEU A 349 2.57 -1.81 -19.57
C LEU A 349 1.94 -0.77 -18.63
N ILE A 350 0.61 -0.78 -18.46
CA ILE A 350 -0.03 0.10 -17.47
C ILE A 350 0.39 -0.30 -16.05
N PRO A 351 0.53 0.66 -15.12
CA PRO A 351 0.94 0.37 -13.75
C PRO A 351 -0.11 -0.43 -12.96
N HIS A 352 -1.39 -0.11 -13.16
CA HIS A 352 -2.53 -0.66 -12.43
C HIS A 352 -3.80 -0.60 -13.28
N MET A 353 -4.79 -1.43 -12.95
CA MET A 353 -6.08 -1.44 -13.62
C MET A 353 -6.94 -0.24 -13.21
N VAL A 354 -7.48 0.52 -14.16
CA VAL A 354 -8.46 1.58 -13.86
C VAL A 354 -9.90 1.10 -13.99
N SER A 355 -10.08 -0.20 -14.20
CA SER A 355 -11.36 -0.86 -14.39
C SER A 355 -12.05 -1.33 -13.10
N SER A 356 -11.36 -1.33 -11.95
CA SER A 356 -11.87 -1.84 -10.66
C SER A 356 -12.14 -0.76 -9.59
N GLU A 357 -12.59 0.42 -10.02
CA GLU A 357 -12.79 1.60 -9.15
C GLU A 357 -14.02 1.50 -8.24
N GLY A 358 -15.05 0.72 -8.64
CA GLY A 358 -16.26 0.51 -7.85
C GLY A 358 -16.04 -0.42 -6.64
N PRO A 359 -17.03 -0.59 -5.76
CA PRO A 359 -18.42 -0.15 -5.93
C PRO A 359 -18.71 1.32 -5.59
N ALA A 360 -19.68 1.90 -6.31
CA ALA A 360 -20.37 3.11 -5.90
C ALA A 360 -21.14 2.93 -4.58
N LEU A 361 -21.29 4.00 -3.80
CA LEU A 361 -22.10 4.04 -2.57
C LEU A 361 -22.76 5.41 -2.40
N ALA A 362 -24.09 5.45 -2.26
CA ALA A 362 -24.86 6.67 -2.02
C ALA A 362 -25.86 6.48 -0.87
N ILE A 363 -25.91 7.46 0.03
CA ILE A 363 -26.77 7.49 1.22
C ILE A 363 -27.71 8.70 1.13
N GLY A 364 -29.01 8.50 1.36
CA GLY A 364 -30.00 9.56 1.32
C GLY A 364 -31.41 9.06 1.63
N ASP A 365 -32.29 9.94 2.11
CA ASP A 365 -33.71 9.63 2.37
C ASP A 365 -34.50 9.65 1.05
N ILE A 366 -34.80 8.48 0.50
CA ILE A 366 -35.40 8.37 -0.84
C ILE A 366 -36.93 8.25 -0.81
N ASN A 367 -37.52 8.12 0.37
CA ASN A 367 -38.98 8.00 0.56
C ASN A 367 -39.57 9.08 1.49
N GLN A 368 -38.74 10.04 1.92
CA GLN A 368 -39.06 11.16 2.80
C GLN A 368 -39.61 10.74 4.17
N ASP A 369 -39.16 9.61 4.72
CA ASP A 369 -39.58 9.13 6.04
C ASP A 369 -38.67 9.61 7.19
N GLY A 370 -37.61 10.36 6.86
CA GLY A 370 -36.62 10.89 7.79
C GLY A 370 -35.52 9.89 8.16
N LEU A 371 -35.47 8.73 7.50
CA LEU A 371 -34.39 7.75 7.61
C LEU A 371 -33.56 7.73 6.34
N GLU A 372 -32.26 7.49 6.49
CA GLU A 372 -31.35 7.42 5.36
C GLU A 372 -31.33 6.00 4.77
N ASP A 373 -31.41 5.92 3.45
CA ASP A 373 -31.42 4.70 2.65
C ASP A 373 -30.11 4.50 1.88
N VAL A 374 -29.89 3.30 1.37
CA VAL A 374 -28.60 2.90 0.79
C VAL A 374 -28.76 2.47 -0.66
N PHE A 375 -28.02 3.08 -1.57
CA PHE A 375 -27.71 2.50 -2.88
C PHE A 375 -26.27 2.00 -2.90
N VAL A 376 -26.06 0.81 -3.47
CA VAL A 376 -24.73 0.25 -3.73
C VAL A 376 -24.63 -0.19 -5.20
N GLY A 377 -23.60 0.33 -5.87
CA GLY A 377 -23.27 -0.02 -7.25
C GLY A 377 -22.65 -1.41 -7.37
N SER A 378 -22.58 -1.91 -8.60
CA SER A 378 -21.92 -3.17 -8.93
C SER A 378 -21.03 -3.03 -10.14
N ALA A 379 -20.06 -3.94 -10.21
CA ALA A 379 -19.28 -4.14 -11.41
C ALA A 379 -20.14 -4.70 -12.55
N ARG A 380 -19.60 -4.61 -13.77
CA ARG A 380 -20.25 -5.09 -14.98
C ARG A 380 -20.72 -6.55 -14.88
N ASN A 381 -21.91 -6.79 -15.38
CA ASN A 381 -22.69 -8.04 -15.35
C ASN A 381 -23.19 -8.48 -13.96
N PHE A 382 -23.04 -7.63 -12.94
CA PHE A 382 -23.63 -7.81 -11.61
C PHE A 382 -24.72 -6.76 -11.35
N LYS A 383 -25.46 -6.93 -10.25
CA LYS A 383 -26.68 -6.17 -9.98
C LYS A 383 -26.50 -5.23 -8.81
N SER A 384 -26.68 -3.95 -9.08
CA SER A 384 -26.76 -2.89 -8.06
C SER A 384 -28.04 -3.02 -7.24
N GLU A 385 -27.99 -2.56 -5.99
CA GLU A 385 -29.08 -2.77 -5.04
C GLU A 385 -29.42 -1.49 -4.27
N VAL A 386 -30.71 -1.36 -3.93
CA VAL A 386 -31.24 -0.28 -3.10
C VAL A 386 -31.87 -0.89 -1.86
N PHE A 387 -31.58 -0.32 -0.70
CA PHE A 387 -32.06 -0.77 0.59
C PHE A 387 -32.74 0.37 1.33
N LEU A 388 -33.98 0.13 1.76
CA LEU A 388 -34.75 1.06 2.56
C LEU A 388 -34.52 0.79 4.05
N GLN A 389 -34.13 1.81 4.81
CA GLN A 389 -34.05 1.72 6.26
C GLN A 389 -35.47 1.63 6.85
N GLN A 390 -35.60 0.91 7.96
CA GLN A 390 -36.84 0.82 8.72
C GLN A 390 -36.63 1.48 10.08
N PRO A 391 -37.70 1.95 10.77
CA PRO A 391 -37.59 2.54 12.11
C PRO A 391 -36.95 1.64 13.19
N THR A 392 -36.78 0.34 12.89
CA THR A 392 -36.06 -0.62 13.74
C THR A 392 -34.53 -0.60 13.55
N GLY A 393 -34.03 0.17 12.58
CA GLY A 393 -32.63 0.18 12.14
C GLY A 393 -32.26 -1.01 11.26
N LYS A 394 -33.25 -1.74 10.74
CA LYS A 394 -33.05 -2.80 9.75
C LYS A 394 -33.27 -2.28 8.34
N PHE A 395 -32.61 -2.89 7.38
CA PHE A 395 -32.72 -2.58 5.96
C PHE A 395 -33.53 -3.63 5.21
N ILE A 396 -34.34 -3.18 4.26
CA ILE A 396 -35.12 -4.02 3.35
C ILE A 396 -34.71 -3.70 1.92
N LYS A 397 -34.27 -4.71 1.18
CA LYS A 397 -33.94 -4.57 -0.24
C LYS A 397 -35.19 -4.26 -1.07
N LEU A 398 -35.11 -3.24 -1.92
CA LEU A 398 -36.12 -2.91 -2.92
C LEU A 398 -35.82 -3.61 -4.25
N THR A 399 -36.89 -3.92 -5.01
CA THR A 399 -36.76 -4.45 -6.38
C THR A 399 -36.65 -3.29 -7.36
N GLN A 400 -35.61 -3.30 -8.21
CA GLN A 400 -35.30 -2.19 -9.12
C GLN A 400 -35.11 -2.71 -10.56
N PRO A 401 -36.19 -2.92 -11.33
CA PRO A 401 -36.11 -3.56 -12.65
C PRO A 401 -35.24 -2.85 -13.68
N ASP A 402 -35.15 -1.52 -13.61
CA ASP A 402 -34.34 -0.73 -14.54
C ASP A 402 -32.85 -0.77 -14.18
N LEU A 403 -32.50 -0.75 -12.88
CA LEU A 403 -31.12 -1.03 -12.44
C LEU A 403 -30.68 -2.44 -12.83
N GLU A 404 -31.56 -3.43 -12.68
CA GLU A 404 -31.27 -4.81 -13.09
C GLU A 404 -31.06 -4.95 -14.61
N ARG A 405 -31.75 -4.16 -15.42
CA ARG A 405 -31.57 -4.14 -16.89
C ARG A 405 -30.22 -3.52 -17.28
N ASP A 406 -29.76 -2.56 -16.50
CA ASP A 406 -28.50 -1.85 -16.70
C ASP A 406 -27.31 -2.59 -16.05
N SER A 407 -27.43 -3.88 -15.71
CA SER A 407 -26.34 -4.67 -15.13
C SER A 407 -25.09 -4.75 -16.02
N ALA A 408 -25.16 -4.39 -17.31
CA ALA A 408 -24.02 -4.40 -18.21
C ALA A 408 -23.06 -3.21 -18.03
N TYR A 409 -23.43 -2.23 -17.20
CA TYR A 409 -22.63 -1.06 -16.85
C TYR A 409 -21.76 -1.32 -15.61
N GLU A 410 -20.72 -0.49 -15.45
CA GLU A 410 -19.80 -0.48 -14.31
C GLU A 410 -20.14 0.72 -13.40
N ASP A 411 -20.64 0.48 -12.17
CA ASP A 411 -21.05 1.56 -11.26
C ASP A 411 -19.93 1.95 -10.28
N VAL A 412 -19.20 3.03 -10.59
CA VAL A 412 -18.01 3.44 -9.81
C VAL A 412 -18.27 4.54 -8.80
N ASP A 413 -19.28 5.39 -9.04
CA ASP A 413 -19.70 6.42 -8.09
C ASP A 413 -21.16 6.79 -8.30
N ALA A 414 -21.82 7.31 -7.26
CA ALA A 414 -23.22 7.70 -7.34
C ALA A 414 -23.57 8.75 -6.29
N CYS A 415 -24.60 9.54 -6.56
CA CYS A 415 -25.19 10.48 -5.61
C CYS A 415 -26.71 10.53 -5.74
N TRP A 416 -27.37 10.87 -4.64
CA TRP A 416 -28.79 11.20 -4.60
C TRP A 416 -28.96 12.70 -4.85
N VAL A 417 -29.81 13.07 -5.79
CA VAL A 417 -29.95 14.45 -6.28
C VAL A 417 -31.32 14.65 -6.92
N ASP A 418 -32.04 15.71 -6.55
CA ASP A 418 -33.31 16.08 -7.19
C ASP A 418 -33.02 16.83 -8.51
N VAL A 419 -33.16 16.13 -9.66
CA VAL A 419 -32.75 16.70 -10.96
C VAL A 419 -33.90 17.41 -11.68
N ASN A 420 -35.14 17.22 -11.26
CA ASN A 420 -36.33 17.83 -11.86
C ASN A 420 -37.06 18.81 -10.91
N ASN A 421 -36.48 19.06 -9.73
CA ASN A 421 -37.00 19.93 -8.69
C ASN A 421 -38.41 19.55 -8.22
N ASP A 422 -38.69 18.23 -8.12
CA ASP A 422 -39.97 17.71 -7.66
C ASP A 422 -40.00 17.35 -6.16
N GLY A 423 -38.87 17.53 -5.48
CA GLY A 423 -38.66 17.26 -4.07
C GLY A 423 -38.22 15.83 -3.76
N ASN A 424 -38.20 14.93 -4.75
CA ASN A 424 -37.71 13.55 -4.57
C ASN A 424 -36.26 13.47 -5.01
N ALA A 425 -35.42 12.83 -4.19
CA ALA A 425 -34.04 12.58 -4.59
C ALA A 425 -34.01 11.48 -5.67
N ASP A 426 -33.50 11.82 -6.85
CA ASP A 426 -33.22 10.89 -7.95
C ASP A 426 -31.81 10.30 -7.80
N LEU A 427 -31.54 9.20 -8.50
CA LEU A 427 -30.22 8.56 -8.48
C LEU A 427 -29.41 8.96 -9.71
N ALA A 428 -28.25 9.58 -9.50
CA ALA A 428 -27.25 9.79 -10.53
C ALA A 428 -26.09 8.80 -10.36
N VAL A 429 -25.71 8.08 -11.43
CA VAL A 429 -24.66 7.05 -11.41
C VAL A 429 -23.62 7.35 -12.46
N ALA A 430 -22.35 7.42 -12.04
CA ALA A 430 -21.20 7.48 -12.92
C ALA A 430 -20.81 6.08 -13.39
N SER A 431 -20.65 5.93 -14.71
CA SER A 431 -20.19 4.69 -15.32
C SER A 431 -18.68 4.72 -15.53
N GLY A 432 -17.97 3.72 -15.00
CA GLY A 432 -16.52 3.58 -15.11
C GLY A 432 -16.09 2.41 -16.00
N GLY A 433 -14.98 1.77 -15.64
CA GLY A 433 -14.43 0.63 -16.37
C GLY A 433 -13.47 1.00 -17.51
N ASN A 434 -12.77 0.02 -18.07
CA ASN A 434 -11.93 0.19 -19.28
C ASN A 434 -12.22 -0.91 -20.34
N GLU A 435 -13.36 -1.57 -20.19
CA GLU A 435 -13.84 -2.66 -21.04
C GLU A 435 -14.34 -2.15 -22.39
N PHE A 436 -15.04 -1.02 -22.37
CA PHE A 436 -15.66 -0.39 -23.53
C PHE A 436 -14.88 0.85 -23.94
N TYR A 437 -14.88 1.17 -25.24
CA TYR A 437 -14.07 2.24 -25.81
C TYR A 437 -14.85 3.03 -26.86
N GLY A 438 -14.40 4.25 -27.13
CA GLY A 438 -15.07 5.14 -28.07
C GLY A 438 -16.47 5.56 -27.58
N ARG A 439 -17.46 5.54 -28.47
CA ARG A 439 -18.83 6.01 -28.20
C ARG A 439 -19.77 4.85 -27.85
N ASP A 440 -19.35 4.02 -26.91
CA ASP A 440 -20.15 2.91 -26.39
C ASP A 440 -21.15 3.42 -25.34
N GLU A 441 -22.41 2.99 -25.40
CA GLU A 441 -23.45 3.44 -24.46
C GLU A 441 -23.14 3.07 -23.00
N HIS A 442 -22.30 2.06 -22.76
CA HIS A 442 -21.91 1.64 -21.41
C HIS A 442 -20.93 2.61 -20.75
N ASN A 443 -20.32 3.51 -21.52
CA ASN A 443 -19.49 4.61 -21.04
C ASN A 443 -20.31 5.90 -20.81
N THR A 444 -21.63 5.80 -20.75
CA THR A 444 -22.51 6.95 -20.46
C THR A 444 -22.94 6.93 -18.99
N PRO A 445 -22.93 8.08 -18.28
CA PRO A 445 -23.55 8.19 -16.96
C PRO A 445 -25.07 8.05 -17.06
N ARG A 446 -25.72 7.72 -15.94
CA ARG A 446 -27.16 7.40 -15.90
C ARG A 446 -27.87 8.22 -14.82
N ILE A 447 -29.12 8.59 -15.11
CA ILE A 447 -30.07 9.16 -14.13
C ILE A 447 -31.25 8.20 -14.01
N TYR A 448 -31.68 7.92 -12.79
CA TYR A 448 -32.92 7.19 -12.51
C TYR A 448 -33.86 8.05 -11.66
N MET A 449 -35.04 8.32 -12.22
CA MET A 449 -36.08 9.10 -11.57
C MET A 449 -36.73 8.32 -10.44
N ASN A 450 -36.87 8.94 -9.29
CA ASN A 450 -37.52 8.37 -8.12
C ASN A 450 -39.00 8.77 -8.07
N ASP A 451 -39.88 7.83 -7.71
CA ASP A 451 -41.32 8.10 -7.54
C ASP A 451 -41.71 8.63 -6.15
N GLY A 452 -40.72 9.01 -5.34
CA GLY A 452 -40.87 9.43 -3.94
C GLY A 452 -41.13 8.26 -2.98
N LYS A 453 -41.06 7.01 -3.45
CA LYS A 453 -41.19 5.80 -2.62
C LYS A 453 -39.98 4.87 -2.81
N GLY A 454 -38.95 5.36 -3.46
CA GLY A 454 -37.72 4.63 -3.77
C GLY A 454 -37.81 3.75 -5.01
N LYS A 455 -38.87 3.80 -5.83
CA LYS A 455 -38.88 3.07 -7.12
C LYS A 455 -38.19 3.91 -8.18
N LEU A 456 -37.12 3.36 -8.75
CA LEU A 456 -36.29 4.05 -9.73
C LEU A 456 -36.68 3.69 -11.18
N THR A 457 -36.77 4.70 -12.04
CA THR A 457 -37.05 4.55 -13.48
C THR A 457 -35.97 5.25 -14.30
N ARG A 458 -35.32 4.54 -15.22
CA ARG A 458 -34.21 5.08 -16.01
C ARG A 458 -34.67 6.23 -16.90
N MET A 459 -34.01 7.39 -16.81
CA MET A 459 -34.24 8.50 -17.74
C MET A 459 -33.59 8.22 -19.09
N ALA A 460 -34.31 8.50 -20.18
CA ALA A 460 -33.78 8.34 -21.54
C ALA A 460 -32.87 9.52 -21.93
N ASN A 461 -31.60 9.21 -22.21
CA ASN A 461 -30.61 10.13 -22.77
C ASN A 461 -30.46 11.49 -22.05
N PRO A 462 -30.25 11.53 -20.71
CA PRO A 462 -30.10 12.78 -19.96
C PRO A 462 -28.85 13.59 -20.35
N PHE A 463 -27.81 12.95 -20.89
CA PHE A 463 -26.49 13.55 -21.17
C PHE A 463 -26.15 13.71 -22.66
N GLY A 464 -27.07 13.36 -23.57
CA GLY A 464 -26.80 13.42 -25.00
C GLY A 464 -25.66 12.49 -25.45
N ASN A 465 -24.64 13.05 -26.11
CA ASN A 465 -23.50 12.29 -26.65
C ASN A 465 -22.25 12.40 -25.76
N LEU A 466 -22.41 12.18 -24.46
CA LEU A 466 -21.32 12.22 -23.48
C LEU A 466 -20.86 10.80 -23.17
N PHE A 467 -19.58 10.52 -23.40
CA PHE A 467 -18.96 9.20 -23.19
C PHE A 467 -17.65 9.37 -22.45
N LEU A 468 -17.48 8.68 -21.31
CA LEU A 468 -16.26 8.72 -20.52
C LEU A 468 -16.09 7.45 -19.68
N THR A 469 -14.86 7.14 -19.29
CA THR A 469 -14.62 6.34 -18.10
C THR A 469 -14.59 7.28 -16.91
N ALA A 470 -15.64 7.28 -16.09
CA ALA A 470 -15.72 8.15 -14.93
C ALA A 470 -14.94 7.59 -13.73
N SER A 471 -14.58 8.45 -12.79
CA SER A 471 -14.13 8.10 -11.43
C SER A 471 -15.09 8.59 -10.35
N CYS A 472 -15.78 9.71 -10.59
CA CYS A 472 -16.68 10.32 -9.64
C CYS A 472 -17.82 11.11 -10.28
N ILE A 473 -18.92 11.27 -9.53
CA ILE A 473 -20.05 12.15 -9.85
C ILE A 473 -20.49 12.90 -8.59
N VAL A 474 -20.53 14.23 -8.66
CA VAL A 474 -20.94 15.08 -7.52
C VAL A 474 -21.91 16.16 -7.96
N ALA A 475 -22.90 16.43 -7.11
CA ALA A 475 -24.00 17.37 -7.39
C ALA A 475 -23.88 18.66 -6.58
N ASN A 476 -24.16 19.80 -7.22
CA ASN A 476 -24.26 21.11 -6.59
C ASN A 476 -24.95 22.09 -7.56
N ASP A 477 -25.85 22.96 -7.09
CA ASP A 477 -26.28 24.14 -7.88
C ASP A 477 -25.15 25.17 -7.87
N PHE A 478 -24.18 25.00 -8.78
CA PHE A 478 -22.97 25.81 -8.77
C PHE A 478 -23.21 27.22 -9.28
N ASN A 479 -24.34 27.46 -9.95
CA ASN A 479 -24.64 28.72 -10.63
C ASN A 479 -25.75 29.53 -9.93
N GLY A 480 -26.43 28.94 -8.95
CA GLY A 480 -27.44 29.57 -8.12
C GLY A 480 -28.79 29.78 -8.83
N ASP A 481 -29.10 28.97 -9.85
CA ASP A 481 -30.37 29.08 -10.58
C ASP A 481 -31.49 28.20 -10.02
N GLY A 482 -31.23 27.46 -8.95
CA GLY A 482 -32.19 26.62 -8.25
C GLY A 482 -32.32 25.21 -8.83
N TYR A 483 -31.51 24.84 -9.83
CA TYR A 483 -31.48 23.49 -10.37
C TYR A 483 -30.16 22.81 -10.01
N MET A 484 -30.22 21.54 -9.58
CA MET A 484 -28.98 20.83 -9.25
C MET A 484 -28.21 20.48 -10.51
N ASP A 485 -26.97 20.97 -10.56
CA ASP A 485 -26.00 20.68 -11.60
C ASP A 485 -25.07 19.53 -11.18
N LEU A 486 -24.28 19.02 -12.12
CA LEU A 486 -23.38 17.88 -11.90
C LEU A 486 -21.94 18.19 -12.35
N PHE A 487 -20.98 17.60 -11.66
CA PHE A 487 -19.61 17.42 -12.16
C PHE A 487 -19.31 15.93 -12.35
N LEU A 488 -18.65 15.60 -13.46
CA LEU A 488 -18.14 14.27 -13.76
C LEU A 488 -16.63 14.29 -13.93
N GLY A 489 -15.93 13.59 -13.04
CA GLY A 489 -14.49 13.39 -13.12
C GLY A 489 -14.14 12.21 -14.02
N ALA A 490 -13.21 12.40 -14.94
CA ALA A 490 -12.77 11.34 -15.85
C ALA A 490 -11.50 10.65 -15.35
N ARG A 491 -11.53 9.32 -15.34
CA ARG A 491 -10.47 8.47 -14.79
C ARG A 491 -9.34 8.20 -15.77
N ALA A 492 -9.68 7.87 -17.02
CA ALA A 492 -8.76 7.51 -18.09
C ALA A 492 -9.45 7.63 -19.46
N VAL A 493 -8.65 7.69 -20.53
CA VAL A 493 -9.15 7.46 -21.89
C VAL A 493 -9.03 5.96 -22.20
N PRO A 494 -10.13 5.30 -22.60
CA PRO A 494 -10.07 3.87 -22.83
C PRO A 494 -9.02 3.45 -23.86
N TRP A 495 -8.17 2.50 -23.47
CA TRP A 495 -7.10 1.91 -24.30
C TRP A 495 -5.98 2.88 -24.70
N GLU A 496 -5.96 4.05 -24.07
CA GLU A 496 -4.97 5.11 -24.28
C GLU A 496 -4.52 5.68 -22.92
N TYR A 497 -4.28 4.83 -21.92
CA TYR A 497 -3.76 5.29 -20.63
C TYR A 497 -2.46 6.09 -20.85
N GLY A 498 -2.35 7.27 -20.24
CA GLY A 498 -1.32 8.26 -20.55
C GLY A 498 -1.82 9.45 -21.38
N LEU A 499 -2.91 9.30 -22.13
CA LEU A 499 -3.67 10.42 -22.70
C LEU A 499 -4.57 11.04 -21.63
N SER A 500 -4.49 12.36 -21.44
CA SER A 500 -5.31 13.04 -20.42
C SER A 500 -6.78 12.98 -20.81
N PRO A 501 -7.65 12.43 -19.94
CA PRO A 501 -9.08 12.38 -20.19
C PRO A 501 -9.74 13.75 -19.93
N GLN A 502 -10.94 13.94 -20.48
CA GLN A 502 -11.74 15.15 -20.33
C GLN A 502 -12.81 14.96 -19.25
N SER A 503 -12.84 15.86 -18.26
CA SER A 503 -13.90 15.95 -17.26
C SER A 503 -14.98 16.96 -17.68
N TYR A 504 -16.17 16.88 -17.09
CA TYR A 504 -17.35 17.65 -17.52
C TYR A 504 -18.00 18.40 -16.37
N LEU A 505 -18.42 19.64 -16.64
CA LEU A 505 -19.26 20.44 -15.75
C LEU A 505 -20.60 20.64 -16.44
N LEU A 506 -21.63 20.05 -15.85
CA LEU A 506 -22.91 19.81 -16.50
C LEU A 506 -23.99 20.69 -15.88
N LYS A 507 -24.49 21.63 -16.66
CA LYS A 507 -25.63 22.47 -16.25
C LYS A 507 -26.96 21.76 -16.53
N ASN A 508 -27.86 21.75 -15.56
CA ASN A 508 -29.21 21.20 -15.68
C ASN A 508 -30.18 22.21 -16.35
N ASP A 509 -31.11 21.71 -17.16
CA ASP A 509 -32.19 22.51 -17.76
C ASP A 509 -33.47 22.60 -16.90
N GLY A 510 -33.44 21.98 -15.72
CA GLY A 510 -34.54 21.90 -14.76
C GLY A 510 -35.50 20.72 -14.98
N ASN A 511 -35.27 19.90 -16.01
CA ASN A 511 -36.02 18.68 -16.27
C ASN A 511 -35.13 17.43 -16.24
N GLY A 512 -33.94 17.54 -15.65
CA GLY A 512 -32.94 16.48 -15.55
C GLY A 512 -32.17 16.19 -16.83
N LYS A 513 -32.16 17.12 -17.80
CA LYS A 513 -31.25 17.07 -18.95
C LYS A 513 -30.09 18.01 -18.74
N PHE A 514 -28.92 17.56 -19.16
CA PHE A 514 -27.67 18.23 -18.85
C PHE A 514 -26.94 18.68 -20.11
N ILE A 515 -26.31 19.86 -20.04
CA ILE A 515 -25.42 20.39 -21.07
C ILE A 515 -24.03 20.67 -20.48
N ASP A 516 -22.99 20.24 -21.18
CA ASP A 516 -21.61 20.56 -20.79
C ASP A 516 -21.32 22.05 -21.01
N VAL A 517 -20.94 22.71 -19.92
CA VAL A 517 -20.56 24.12 -19.87
C VAL A 517 -19.12 24.33 -19.41
N ALA A 518 -18.33 23.25 -19.23
CA ALA A 518 -16.98 23.32 -18.69
C ALA A 518 -16.09 24.29 -19.49
N ALA A 519 -16.09 24.20 -20.82
CA ALA A 519 -15.27 25.09 -21.66
C ALA A 519 -15.62 26.58 -21.50
N ALA A 520 -16.86 26.91 -21.13
CA ALA A 520 -17.31 28.29 -20.96
C ALA A 520 -17.11 28.81 -19.53
N MET A 521 -17.33 27.96 -18.52
CA MET A 521 -17.39 28.36 -17.10
C MET A 521 -16.13 27.98 -16.31
N ALA A 522 -15.42 26.94 -16.74
CA ALA A 522 -14.23 26.40 -16.09
C ALA A 522 -13.22 25.83 -17.13
N PRO A 523 -12.62 26.65 -18.01
CA PRO A 523 -11.83 26.12 -19.14
C PRO A 523 -10.72 25.14 -18.76
N GLY A 524 -10.05 25.37 -17.63
CA GLY A 524 -8.99 24.48 -17.12
C GLY A 524 -9.49 23.11 -16.65
N LEU A 525 -10.78 22.98 -16.34
CA LEU A 525 -11.39 21.75 -15.85
C LEU A 525 -11.47 20.67 -16.95
N THR A 526 -11.66 21.10 -18.21
CA THR A 526 -11.67 20.19 -19.37
C THR A 526 -10.34 19.44 -19.55
N SER A 527 -9.25 19.98 -19.01
CA SER A 527 -7.90 19.42 -19.08
C SER A 527 -7.31 19.06 -17.71
N ALA A 528 -8.16 18.90 -16.68
CA ALA A 528 -7.73 18.48 -15.34
C ALA A 528 -6.93 17.17 -15.38
N GLY A 529 -7.29 16.24 -16.27
CA GLY A 529 -6.58 14.98 -16.45
C GLY A 529 -7.22 13.85 -15.64
N PHE A 530 -6.39 13.03 -15.01
CA PHE A 530 -6.80 11.75 -14.38
C PHE A 530 -7.43 12.00 -13.00
N VAL A 531 -8.66 12.49 -12.98
CA VAL A 531 -9.39 12.74 -11.73
C VAL A 531 -9.67 11.41 -11.04
N THR A 532 -9.39 11.33 -9.74
CA THR A 532 -9.67 10.16 -8.91
C THR A 532 -10.85 10.39 -7.96
N GLN A 533 -11.01 11.62 -7.48
CA GLN A 533 -12.14 12.01 -6.64
C GLN A 533 -12.43 13.51 -6.80
N ALA A 534 -13.68 13.89 -6.54
CA ALA A 534 -14.13 15.26 -6.45
C ALA A 534 -15.03 15.48 -5.23
N THR A 535 -15.02 16.67 -4.66
CA THR A 535 -15.97 17.08 -3.61
C THR A 535 -16.28 18.57 -3.70
N TRP A 536 -17.51 18.95 -3.31
CA TRP A 536 -17.94 20.35 -3.23
C TRP A 536 -17.78 20.86 -1.80
N PHE A 537 -17.03 21.95 -1.61
CA PHE A 537 -16.80 22.55 -0.31
C PHE A 537 -16.63 24.06 -0.44
N ASP A 538 -17.24 24.86 0.44
CA ASP A 538 -17.05 26.32 0.49
C ASP A 538 -15.72 26.63 1.20
N LEU A 539 -14.63 26.66 0.43
CA LEU A 539 -13.26 26.66 0.96
C LEU A 539 -12.84 28.07 1.42
N ASP A 540 -13.31 29.11 0.74
CA ASP A 540 -13.06 30.51 1.09
C ASP A 540 -14.19 31.17 1.92
N LYS A 541 -15.24 30.40 2.25
CA LYS A 541 -16.40 30.82 3.06
C LYS A 541 -17.19 31.96 2.42
N ASN A 542 -17.22 32.03 1.09
CA ASN A 542 -17.95 33.07 0.36
C ASN A 542 -19.44 32.72 0.14
N GLY A 543 -19.85 31.49 0.46
CA GLY A 543 -21.21 30.95 0.31
C GLY A 543 -21.46 30.18 -1.00
N ASP A 544 -20.59 30.31 -2.00
CA ASP A 544 -20.57 29.49 -3.19
C ASP A 544 -19.60 28.30 -2.96
N LYS A 545 -20.07 27.06 -3.14
CA LYS A 545 -19.16 25.90 -2.99
C LYS A 545 -18.14 25.85 -4.12
N ASP A 546 -16.90 25.55 -3.76
CA ASP A 546 -15.77 25.28 -4.65
C ASP A 546 -15.65 23.79 -4.96
N LEU A 547 -15.12 23.45 -6.13
CA LEU A 547 -14.90 22.07 -6.54
C LEU A 547 -13.46 21.66 -6.26
N LEU A 548 -13.25 20.74 -5.32
CA LEU A 548 -11.94 20.19 -5.00
C LEU A 548 -11.72 18.88 -5.76
N LEU A 549 -10.55 18.71 -6.38
CA LEU A 549 -10.18 17.53 -7.16
C LEU A 549 -8.87 16.93 -6.66
N SER A 550 -8.84 15.60 -6.54
CA SER A 550 -7.60 14.82 -6.49
C SER A 550 -7.32 14.19 -7.85
N MET A 551 -6.05 14.17 -8.26
CA MET A 551 -5.66 13.67 -9.58
C MET A 551 -4.46 12.72 -9.51
N GLU A 552 -4.50 11.69 -10.33
CA GLU A 552 -3.33 10.89 -10.64
C GLU A 552 -2.44 11.63 -11.64
N TRP A 553 -1.12 11.60 -11.42
CA TRP A 553 -0.11 12.35 -12.20
C TRP A 553 -0.23 13.88 -12.10
N GLY A 554 -1.13 14.38 -11.25
CA GLY A 554 -1.40 15.79 -11.00
C GLY A 554 -1.29 16.13 -9.52
N GLY A 555 -1.73 17.34 -9.16
CA GLY A 555 -1.81 17.80 -7.78
C GLY A 555 -3.19 17.59 -7.15
N ILE A 556 -3.46 18.37 -6.11
CA ILE A 556 -4.79 18.60 -5.57
C ILE A 556 -5.14 20.05 -5.93
N ASP A 557 -6.26 20.24 -6.61
CA ASP A 557 -6.70 21.54 -7.10
C ASP A 557 -8.06 21.90 -6.51
N ALA A 558 -8.28 23.19 -6.25
CA ALA A 558 -9.59 23.78 -6.10
C ALA A 558 -9.96 24.55 -7.36
N TYR A 559 -11.19 24.38 -7.83
CA TYR A 559 -11.82 25.30 -8.78
C TYR A 559 -12.72 26.21 -7.95
N MET A 560 -12.18 27.38 -7.63
CA MET A 560 -12.83 28.40 -6.81
C MET A 560 -14.01 28.98 -7.57
N ASN A 561 -15.20 28.89 -6.99
CA ASN A 561 -16.45 29.34 -7.58
C ASN A 561 -16.76 30.78 -7.16
N THR A 562 -17.16 31.59 -8.11
CA THR A 562 -17.75 32.90 -7.84
C THR A 562 -18.94 33.08 -8.76
N LYS A 563 -20.14 32.78 -8.25
CA LYS A 563 -21.42 32.89 -8.95
C LYS A 563 -21.44 32.14 -10.30
N GLY A 564 -20.98 30.89 -10.29
CA GLY A 564 -20.95 29.98 -11.43
C GLY A 564 -19.78 30.17 -12.39
N LYS A 565 -18.79 31.01 -12.04
CA LYS A 565 -17.53 31.14 -12.77
C LYS A 565 -16.38 30.59 -11.94
N PHE A 566 -15.53 29.78 -12.57
CA PHE A 566 -14.48 29.07 -11.87
C PHE A 566 -13.09 29.61 -12.18
N SER A 567 -12.26 29.68 -11.14
CA SER A 567 -10.82 29.92 -11.27
C SER A 567 -10.05 28.79 -10.59
N ARG A 568 -9.02 28.27 -11.28
CA ARG A 568 -8.20 27.17 -10.75
C ARG A 568 -7.21 27.73 -9.72
N LEU A 569 -7.17 27.10 -8.56
CA LEU A 569 -6.18 27.28 -7.50
C LEU A 569 -5.51 25.93 -7.25
N GLU A 570 -4.20 25.87 -7.43
CA GLU A 570 -3.40 24.69 -7.08
C GLU A 570 -3.16 24.69 -5.57
N LEU A 571 -3.68 23.68 -4.86
CA LEU A 571 -3.56 23.57 -3.40
C LEU A 571 -2.25 22.91 -2.99
N THR A 572 -1.63 22.15 -3.89
CA THR A 572 -0.28 21.63 -3.69
C THR A 572 0.45 21.52 -5.03
N THR A 573 1.73 21.90 -5.01
CA THR A 573 2.64 21.71 -6.16
C THR A 573 3.12 20.27 -6.30
N LYS A 574 2.85 19.41 -5.31
CA LYS A 574 3.27 18.01 -5.24
C LYS A 574 2.45 17.17 -6.21
N LYS A 575 3.12 16.52 -7.16
CA LYS A 575 2.47 15.63 -8.13
C LYS A 575 2.51 14.20 -7.63
N GLY A 576 1.34 13.59 -7.49
CA GLY A 576 1.22 12.27 -6.90
C GLY A 576 0.30 11.35 -7.68
N TRP A 577 0.05 10.19 -7.09
CA TRP A 577 -1.07 9.34 -7.45
C TRP A 577 -2.15 9.54 -6.39
N TRP A 578 -2.65 10.78 -6.30
CA TRP A 578 -3.65 11.17 -5.33
C TRP A 578 -4.94 10.39 -5.58
N ASN A 579 -5.48 9.78 -4.55
CA ASN A 579 -6.64 8.90 -4.60
C ASN A 579 -7.88 9.51 -3.95
N GLY A 580 -7.73 10.58 -3.17
CA GLY A 580 -8.84 11.29 -2.56
C GLY A 580 -8.42 12.56 -1.82
N VAL A 581 -9.39 13.45 -1.58
CA VAL A 581 -9.22 14.71 -0.85
C VAL A 581 -10.44 14.98 0.03
N PHE A 582 -10.23 15.21 1.31
CA PHE A 582 -11.27 15.27 2.35
C PHE A 582 -11.11 16.53 3.20
N PRO A 583 -11.99 17.54 3.03
CA PRO A 583 -11.95 18.76 3.82
C PRO A 583 -12.28 18.53 5.29
N CYS A 584 -11.46 19.10 6.17
CA CYS A 584 -11.63 19.05 7.61
C CYS A 584 -10.82 20.17 8.25
N ASP A 585 -11.40 20.93 9.18
CA ASP A 585 -10.68 21.90 10.01
C ASP A 585 -9.97 21.14 11.14
N VAL A 586 -8.72 20.70 10.92
CA VAL A 586 -8.09 19.72 11.82
C VAL A 586 -7.44 20.37 13.04
N ASP A 587 -7.16 21.67 13.00
CA ASP A 587 -6.57 22.40 14.12
C ASP A 587 -7.56 23.36 14.80
N ASN A 588 -8.81 23.40 14.33
CA ASN A 588 -9.90 24.22 14.84
C ASN A 588 -9.58 25.73 14.80
N ASP A 589 -8.73 26.16 13.86
CA ASP A 589 -8.46 27.59 13.64
C ASP A 589 -9.53 28.26 12.78
N GLY A 590 -10.42 27.46 12.20
CA GLY A 590 -11.52 27.84 11.35
C GLY A 590 -11.19 27.71 9.87
N ASP A 591 -9.94 27.82 9.46
CA ASP A 591 -9.53 27.61 8.08
C ASP A 591 -9.58 26.11 7.76
N ILE A 592 -9.97 25.79 6.52
CA ILE A 592 -10.27 24.40 6.16
C ILE A 592 -9.00 23.75 5.64
N ASP A 593 -8.56 22.70 6.33
CA ASP A 593 -7.48 21.81 5.90
C ASP A 593 -8.00 20.66 5.05
N LEU A 594 -7.08 19.84 4.54
CA LEU A 594 -7.42 18.68 3.72
C LEU A 594 -6.63 17.44 4.16
N ILE A 595 -7.33 16.33 4.37
CA ILE A 595 -6.73 15.01 4.40
C ILE A 595 -6.68 14.46 2.97
N ALA A 596 -5.55 13.88 2.58
CA ALA A 596 -5.33 13.42 1.21
C ALA A 596 -4.73 12.01 1.16
N GLY A 597 -5.43 11.11 0.48
CA GLY A 597 -4.93 9.78 0.14
C GLY A 597 -4.05 9.84 -1.10
N ASN A 598 -2.91 9.16 -1.07
CA ASN A 598 -1.94 9.03 -2.17
C ASN A 598 -1.56 7.55 -2.32
N LEU A 599 -0.46 7.23 -3.01
CA LEU A 599 0.06 5.87 -3.14
C LEU A 599 0.53 5.28 -1.81
N GLY A 600 1.08 6.12 -0.93
CA GLY A 600 1.80 5.69 0.27
C GLY A 600 3.26 5.34 -0.03
N LEU A 601 4.02 5.10 1.04
CA LEU A 601 5.47 4.83 0.97
C LEU A 601 5.81 3.33 0.95
N ASN A 602 4.84 2.46 1.20
CA ASN A 602 5.02 1.01 1.10
C ASN A 602 4.72 0.49 -0.32
N SER A 603 5.45 0.99 -1.31
CA SER A 603 5.25 0.65 -2.72
C SER A 603 6.58 0.43 -3.44
N ARG A 604 6.53 -0.27 -4.59
CA ARG A 604 7.73 -0.52 -5.41
C ARG A 604 8.29 0.73 -6.05
N LEU A 605 7.50 1.80 -6.09
CA LEU A 605 7.85 3.07 -6.70
C LEU A 605 8.09 4.10 -5.60
N THR A 606 9.20 4.79 -5.67
CA THR A 606 9.48 5.95 -4.84
C THR A 606 9.65 7.17 -5.72
N ALA A 607 9.09 8.30 -5.29
CA ALA A 607 9.15 9.55 -6.05
C ALA A 607 9.68 10.69 -5.18
N SER A 608 10.57 11.49 -5.78
CA SER A 608 10.98 12.81 -5.26
C SER A 608 11.12 13.79 -6.44
N PRO A 609 11.23 15.10 -6.19
CA PRO A 609 11.48 16.08 -7.26
C PRO A 609 12.74 15.78 -8.10
N GLU A 610 13.79 15.23 -7.46
CA GLU A 610 15.06 14.88 -8.11
C GLU A 610 14.99 13.53 -8.82
N LYS A 611 14.15 12.63 -8.31
CA LYS A 611 13.99 11.24 -8.77
C LYS A 611 12.50 10.93 -8.99
N PRO A 612 11.84 11.59 -9.95
CA PRO A 612 10.41 11.39 -10.14
C PRO A 612 10.13 10.07 -10.86
N VAL A 613 8.90 9.58 -10.69
CA VAL A 613 8.33 8.54 -11.54
C VAL A 613 7.74 9.21 -12.79
N ARG A 614 7.96 8.61 -13.96
CA ARG A 614 7.43 9.14 -15.23
C ARG A 614 6.69 8.09 -16.03
N LEU A 615 5.71 8.54 -16.80
CA LEU A 615 5.06 7.74 -17.83
C LEU A 615 5.31 8.39 -19.18
N TYR A 616 5.99 7.70 -20.08
CA TYR A 616 6.17 8.12 -21.46
C TYR A 616 5.11 7.47 -22.34
N TYR A 617 4.26 8.29 -22.96
CA TYR A 617 3.21 7.87 -23.87
C TYR A 617 3.56 8.27 -25.30
N ASN A 618 3.89 7.28 -26.14
CA ASN A 618 4.20 7.47 -27.56
C ASN A 618 4.12 6.15 -28.34
N ASP A 619 4.06 6.24 -29.66
CA ASP A 619 4.26 5.10 -30.56
C ASP A 619 5.77 4.93 -30.78
N PHE A 620 6.40 3.99 -30.08
CA PHE A 620 7.85 3.82 -30.06
C PHE A 620 8.39 2.98 -31.22
N ASP A 621 7.55 2.19 -31.90
CA ASP A 621 7.94 1.30 -32.99
C ASP A 621 7.28 1.62 -34.36
N ASP A 622 6.54 2.74 -34.45
CA ASP A 622 5.88 3.26 -35.65
C ASP A 622 4.78 2.33 -36.20
N ASN A 623 4.08 1.61 -35.31
CA ASN A 623 3.03 0.66 -35.71
C ASN A 623 1.59 1.25 -35.63
N GLY A 624 1.44 2.49 -35.14
CA GLY A 624 0.17 3.19 -34.98
C GLY A 624 -0.52 3.00 -33.62
N LYS A 625 -0.06 2.07 -32.79
CA LYS A 625 -0.40 1.94 -31.38
C LYS A 625 0.62 2.72 -30.54
N LYS A 626 0.20 3.26 -29.40
CA LYS A 626 1.08 3.95 -28.47
C LYS A 626 1.29 3.08 -27.24
N GLU A 627 2.49 3.12 -26.68
CA GLU A 627 2.87 2.39 -25.49
C GLU A 627 2.98 3.33 -24.28
N GLN A 628 2.74 2.76 -23.10
CA GLN A 628 2.86 3.39 -21.79
C GLN A 628 4.14 2.93 -21.09
N ILE A 629 5.27 3.64 -21.30
CA ILE A 629 6.53 3.24 -20.65
C ILE A 629 6.67 3.95 -19.30
N LEU A 630 6.40 3.22 -18.22
CA LEU A 630 6.66 3.66 -16.85
C LEU A 630 8.15 3.60 -16.53
N THR A 631 8.70 4.66 -15.95
CA THR A 631 10.10 4.74 -15.48
C THR A 631 10.18 5.21 -14.03
N TYR A 632 11.24 4.78 -13.36
CA TYR A 632 11.58 5.18 -12.00
C TYR A 632 13.10 5.21 -11.82
N TYR A 633 13.56 5.78 -10.70
CA TYR A 633 14.98 5.85 -10.39
C TYR A 633 15.38 4.72 -9.44
N LEU A 634 16.41 3.97 -9.83
CA LEU A 634 17.08 2.99 -8.99
C LEU A 634 18.58 3.28 -8.99
N GLU A 635 19.19 3.41 -7.80
CA GLU A 635 20.60 3.82 -7.63
C GLU A 635 20.99 5.06 -8.45
N GLY A 636 20.09 6.06 -8.51
CA GLY A 636 20.30 7.32 -9.24
C GLY A 636 20.16 7.22 -10.77
N LYS A 637 19.82 6.05 -11.31
CA LYS A 637 19.59 5.85 -12.76
C LYS A 637 18.11 5.71 -13.04
N GLU A 638 17.63 6.48 -14.01
CA GLU A 638 16.28 6.31 -14.54
C GLU A 638 16.21 5.08 -15.44
N ILE A 639 15.34 4.14 -15.10
CA ILE A 639 15.16 2.87 -15.81
C ILE A 639 13.66 2.61 -16.05
N ALA A 640 13.36 1.80 -17.08
CA ALA A 640 12.00 1.31 -17.27
C ALA A 640 11.62 0.36 -16.13
N PHE A 641 10.38 0.45 -15.66
CA PHE A 641 9.84 -0.45 -14.65
C PHE A 641 9.58 -1.84 -15.22
N ALA A 642 9.00 -1.89 -16.43
CA ALA A 642 8.75 -3.14 -17.14
C ALA A 642 10.05 -3.90 -17.43
N ASN A 643 9.99 -5.21 -17.27
CA ASN A 643 11.14 -6.09 -17.48
C ASN A 643 11.37 -6.35 -18.98
N LYS A 644 12.48 -7.03 -19.30
CA LYS A 644 12.86 -7.33 -20.69
C LYS A 644 11.74 -8.06 -21.45
N ALA A 645 11.11 -9.06 -20.84
CA ALA A 645 10.10 -9.88 -21.50
C ALA A 645 8.83 -9.08 -21.82
N GLU A 646 8.38 -8.23 -20.91
CA GLU A 646 7.21 -7.35 -21.10
C GLU A 646 7.48 -6.30 -22.20
N LEU A 647 8.65 -5.66 -22.16
CA LEU A 647 9.05 -4.69 -23.17
C LEU A 647 9.22 -5.34 -24.54
N GLU A 648 9.79 -6.54 -24.64
CA GLU A 648 9.90 -7.27 -25.90
C GLU A 648 8.57 -7.80 -26.44
N LYS A 649 7.59 -8.04 -25.56
CA LYS A 649 6.22 -8.38 -25.94
C LYS A 649 5.53 -7.17 -26.59
N GLN A 650 5.75 -5.96 -26.07
CA GLN A 650 5.17 -4.73 -26.64
C GLN A 650 5.96 -4.16 -27.81
N LEU A 651 7.29 -4.23 -27.76
CA LEU A 651 8.20 -3.67 -28.75
C LEU A 651 9.08 -4.79 -29.34
N PRO A 652 8.55 -5.61 -30.27
CA PRO A 652 9.28 -6.75 -30.83
C PRO A 652 10.64 -6.39 -31.47
N VAL A 653 10.84 -5.14 -31.86
CA VAL A 653 12.14 -4.63 -32.36
C VAL A 653 13.27 -4.82 -31.36
N LEU A 654 12.97 -4.80 -30.05
CA LEU A 654 13.96 -4.99 -28.99
C LEU A 654 14.58 -6.38 -28.99
N LYS A 655 13.82 -7.43 -29.38
CA LYS A 655 14.32 -8.81 -29.45
C LYS A 655 15.52 -8.96 -30.38
N LYS A 656 15.48 -8.23 -31.52
CA LYS A 656 16.58 -8.25 -32.50
C LYS A 656 17.75 -7.38 -32.04
N LYS A 657 17.47 -6.31 -31.31
CA LYS A 657 18.47 -5.35 -30.84
C LYS A 657 19.26 -5.87 -29.64
N PHE A 658 18.61 -6.60 -28.75
CA PHE A 658 19.17 -7.10 -27.49
C PHE A 658 18.94 -8.61 -27.34
N LEU A 659 19.71 -9.40 -28.10
CA LEU A 659 19.62 -10.87 -28.06
C LEU A 659 19.85 -11.43 -26.65
N TYR A 660 20.83 -10.87 -25.93
CA TYR A 660 21.19 -11.24 -24.56
C TYR A 660 20.65 -10.21 -23.57
N ALA A 661 20.13 -10.69 -22.44
CA ALA A 661 19.66 -9.86 -21.33
C ALA A 661 20.78 -8.99 -20.76
N GLU A 662 22.03 -9.45 -20.80
CA GLU A 662 23.19 -8.63 -20.46
C GLU A 662 23.25 -7.30 -21.24
N ASN A 663 23.04 -7.35 -22.55
CA ASN A 663 23.11 -6.17 -23.41
C ASN A 663 21.92 -5.25 -23.16
N PHE A 664 20.73 -5.84 -22.92
CA PHE A 664 19.54 -5.09 -22.52
C PHE A 664 19.76 -4.36 -21.19
N ALA A 665 20.36 -5.02 -20.20
CA ALA A 665 20.57 -4.46 -18.87
C ALA A 665 21.50 -3.24 -18.87
N LYS A 666 22.49 -3.22 -19.77
CA LYS A 666 23.42 -2.10 -19.97
C LYS A 666 22.80 -0.92 -20.73
N ALA A 667 21.72 -1.16 -21.47
CA ALA A 667 21.10 -0.15 -22.31
C ALA A 667 20.46 0.97 -21.47
N THR A 668 20.74 2.21 -21.89
CA THR A 668 20.05 3.42 -21.43
C THR A 668 18.63 3.49 -21.99
N LEU A 669 17.75 4.27 -21.37
CA LEU A 669 16.41 4.53 -21.91
C LEU A 669 16.44 5.05 -23.35
N LYS A 670 17.41 5.91 -23.69
CA LYS A 670 17.59 6.45 -25.05
C LYS A 670 17.97 5.37 -26.06
N GLU A 671 18.75 4.38 -25.64
CA GLU A 671 19.10 3.25 -26.50
C GLU A 671 17.94 2.26 -26.62
N LEU A 672 17.11 2.09 -25.58
CA LEU A 672 15.92 1.25 -25.64
C LEU A 672 14.86 1.87 -26.57
N LEU A 673 14.54 3.16 -26.40
CA LEU A 673 13.34 3.77 -26.97
C LEU A 673 13.59 4.82 -28.05
N SER A 674 14.84 5.12 -28.39
CA SER A 674 15.25 6.28 -29.20
C SER A 674 15.09 7.63 -28.49
N ALA A 675 16.14 8.47 -28.59
CA ALA A 675 16.11 9.82 -28.06
C ALA A 675 15.05 10.72 -28.72
N SER A 676 14.79 10.55 -30.02
CA SER A 676 13.79 11.35 -30.75
C SER A 676 12.36 11.00 -30.32
N LYS A 677 12.07 9.71 -30.12
CA LYS A 677 10.75 9.25 -29.67
C LYS A 677 10.48 9.67 -28.23
N LEU A 678 11.49 9.59 -27.35
CA LEU A 678 11.38 10.10 -25.98
C LEU A 678 11.10 11.61 -25.94
N ALA A 679 11.79 12.40 -26.77
CA ALA A 679 11.59 13.85 -26.83
C ALA A 679 10.19 14.25 -27.35
N ASN A 680 9.59 13.42 -28.20
CA ASN A 680 8.25 13.61 -28.76
C ASN A 680 7.14 12.93 -27.95
N ALA A 681 7.48 12.21 -26.88
CA ALA A 681 6.50 11.53 -26.04
C ALA A 681 5.74 12.53 -25.18
N ARG A 682 4.46 12.23 -24.90
CA ARG A 682 3.78 12.87 -23.78
C ARG A 682 4.34 12.29 -22.49
N VAL A 683 4.70 13.15 -21.55
CA VAL A 683 5.30 12.74 -20.28
C VAL A 683 4.39 13.14 -19.14
N LEU A 684 3.92 12.14 -18.38
CA LEU A 684 3.31 12.36 -17.06
C LEU A 684 4.39 12.18 -15.99
N THR A 685 4.26 12.87 -14.86
CA THR A 685 5.29 12.88 -13.81
C THR A 685 4.64 12.90 -12.43
N ALA A 686 5.12 12.04 -11.54
CA ALA A 686 4.84 12.08 -10.10
C ALA A 686 6.15 12.25 -9.34
N ASP A 687 6.16 13.16 -8.36
CA ASP A 687 7.31 13.52 -7.53
C ASP A 687 7.02 13.40 -6.03
N TYR A 688 5.83 12.92 -5.65
CA TYR A 688 5.39 12.82 -4.26
C TYR A 688 4.34 11.71 -4.07
N PHE A 689 4.65 10.73 -3.21
CA PHE A 689 3.76 9.60 -2.88
C PHE A 689 3.27 9.48 -1.43
N PRO A 690 3.79 10.21 -0.41
CA PRO A 690 3.19 10.14 0.92
C PRO A 690 1.69 10.43 0.92
N ASN A 691 0.94 9.67 1.73
CA ASN A 691 -0.38 10.12 2.20
C ASN A 691 -0.17 11.36 3.07
N SER A 692 -1.05 12.35 2.98
CA SER A 692 -0.76 13.69 3.49
C SER A 692 -1.93 14.38 4.15
N ILE A 693 -1.57 15.38 4.94
CA ILE A 693 -2.43 16.49 5.32
C ILE A 693 -1.93 17.75 4.60
N LEU A 694 -2.85 18.59 4.12
CA LEU A 694 -2.58 19.92 3.61
C LEU A 694 -3.15 20.92 4.63
N VAL A 695 -2.27 21.54 5.41
CA VAL A 695 -2.66 22.50 6.46
C VAL A 695 -2.81 23.90 5.83
N ASN A 696 -3.96 24.53 5.99
CA ASN A 696 -4.24 25.87 5.50
C ASN A 696 -3.75 26.90 6.50
N ASN A 697 -2.60 27.52 6.26
CA ASN A 697 -2.03 28.55 7.14
C ASN A 697 -2.72 29.92 6.98
N GLY A 698 -3.98 29.93 6.54
CA GLY A 698 -4.76 31.10 6.17
C GLY A 698 -4.49 31.66 4.78
N SER A 699 -5.42 32.48 4.30
CA SER A 699 -5.38 33.08 2.95
C SER A 699 -5.20 32.05 1.83
N MET A 700 -5.74 30.83 2.02
CA MET A 700 -5.67 29.72 1.06
C MET A 700 -4.22 29.27 0.77
N GLN A 701 -3.32 29.41 1.75
CA GLN A 701 -1.93 28.98 1.64
C GLN A 701 -1.73 27.64 2.33
N PHE A 702 -1.64 26.58 1.53
CA PHE A 702 -1.55 25.21 2.03
C PHE A 702 -0.10 24.72 2.17
N GLU A 703 0.19 24.08 3.29
CA GLU A 703 1.42 23.33 3.52
C GLU A 703 1.13 21.82 3.49
N THR A 704 1.75 21.11 2.55
CA THR A 704 1.63 19.64 2.46
C THR A 704 2.61 18.96 3.41
N ARG A 705 2.09 18.22 4.40
CA ARG A 705 2.86 17.42 5.35
C ARG A 705 2.50 15.93 5.21
N PRO A 706 3.46 14.99 5.33
CA PRO A 706 3.14 13.57 5.36
C PRO A 706 2.37 13.20 6.63
N LEU A 707 1.42 12.26 6.52
CA LEU A 707 0.79 11.61 7.67
C LEU A 707 1.81 10.70 8.41
N PRO A 708 1.53 10.30 9.67
CA PRO A 708 2.44 9.45 10.46
C PRO A 708 2.81 8.13 9.77
N PRO A 709 3.94 7.49 10.15
CA PRO A 709 4.45 6.24 9.55
C PRO A 709 3.41 5.17 9.23
N ASP A 710 2.59 4.78 10.21
CA ASP A 710 1.55 3.74 10.05
C ASP A 710 0.52 4.08 8.96
N ALA A 711 0.27 5.36 8.71
CA ALA A 711 -0.62 5.84 7.65
C ALA A 711 0.08 5.90 6.27
N GLN A 712 1.30 5.37 6.13
CA GLN A 712 2.03 5.28 4.86
C GLN A 712 2.06 3.86 4.27
N PHE A 713 1.50 2.87 4.97
CA PHE A 713 1.60 1.46 4.59
C PHE A 713 0.69 1.04 3.44
N THR A 714 -0.27 1.88 3.06
CA THR A 714 -1.19 1.58 1.97
C THR A 714 -1.56 2.82 1.16
N SER A 715 -2.35 2.60 0.12
CA SER A 715 -3.05 3.63 -0.64
C SER A 715 -4.46 3.81 -0.07
N PHE A 716 -4.70 4.94 0.61
CA PHE A 716 -6.02 5.28 1.14
C PHE A 716 -6.95 5.79 0.04
N ARG A 717 -8.23 5.38 0.09
CA ARG A 717 -9.24 5.65 -0.93
C ARG A 717 -10.39 6.51 -0.42
N ASP A 718 -10.71 6.43 0.86
CA ASP A 718 -11.73 7.26 1.47
C ASP A 718 -11.36 7.62 2.92
N ALA A 719 -11.94 8.71 3.42
CA ALA A 719 -11.77 9.20 4.77
C ALA A 719 -13.06 9.84 5.29
N VAL A 720 -13.27 9.77 6.61
CA VAL A 720 -14.37 10.48 7.25
C VAL A 720 -13.92 11.03 8.61
N ALA A 721 -14.28 12.27 8.89
CA ALA A 721 -14.06 12.86 10.20
C ALA A 721 -14.98 12.19 11.23
N VAL A 722 -14.42 11.87 12.39
CA VAL A 722 -15.09 11.23 13.53
C VAL A 722 -14.60 11.87 14.82
N ASP A 723 -15.30 11.61 15.92
CA ASP A 723 -14.80 11.89 17.27
C ASP A 723 -14.62 10.53 17.94
N ALA A 724 -13.41 9.96 17.81
CA ALA A 724 -13.15 8.58 18.21
C ALA A 724 -12.86 8.45 19.71
N ASN A 725 -12.36 9.53 20.34
CA ASN A 725 -11.96 9.55 21.75
C ASN A 725 -12.83 10.47 22.64
N GLY A 726 -13.76 11.25 22.07
CA GLY A 726 -14.67 12.13 22.80
C GLY A 726 -14.08 13.49 23.20
N ASP A 727 -12.96 13.90 22.60
CA ASP A 727 -12.30 15.17 22.93
C ASP A 727 -12.80 16.37 22.09
N ASN A 728 -13.68 16.12 21.11
CA ASN A 728 -14.22 17.08 20.14
C ASN A 728 -13.18 17.69 19.18
N LEU A 729 -11.98 17.12 19.09
CA LEU A 729 -11.10 17.33 17.95
C LEU A 729 -11.52 16.35 16.84
N PRO A 730 -11.43 16.75 15.56
CA PRO A 730 -11.74 15.84 14.48
C PRO A 730 -10.62 14.81 14.35
N ASP A 731 -10.94 13.58 14.73
CA ASP A 731 -10.19 12.38 14.36
C ASP A 731 -10.59 11.95 12.95
N ILE A 732 -9.75 11.16 12.28
CA ILE A 732 -10.02 10.72 10.91
C ILE A 732 -10.03 9.20 10.83
N PHE A 733 -11.14 8.64 10.37
CA PHE A 733 -11.21 7.23 10.02
C PHE A 733 -10.82 7.05 8.54
N LEU A 734 -9.70 6.37 8.30
CA LEU A 734 -9.14 6.08 6.99
C LEU A 734 -9.34 4.62 6.59
N ALA A 735 -9.64 4.40 5.31
CA ALA A 735 -9.64 3.06 4.73
C ALA A 735 -9.23 3.08 3.25
N GLY A 736 -8.69 1.97 2.77
CA GLY A 736 -8.26 1.83 1.40
C GLY A 736 -7.85 0.41 1.06
N ASN A 737 -6.57 0.26 0.69
CA ASN A 737 -5.99 -0.89 0.01
C ASN A 737 -6.35 -0.98 -1.48
N TYR A 738 -5.44 -1.59 -2.24
CA TYR A 738 -5.60 -1.78 -3.67
C TYR A 738 -4.84 -3.02 -4.18
N TYR A 739 -5.52 -3.90 -4.92
CA TYR A 739 -5.02 -5.22 -5.29
C TYR A 739 -4.73 -5.38 -6.79
N ASP A 740 -5.33 -4.56 -7.64
CA ASP A 740 -5.33 -4.74 -9.10
C ASP A 740 -4.15 -4.05 -9.79
N ASN A 741 -2.97 -4.17 -9.18
CA ASN A 741 -1.71 -3.75 -9.78
C ASN A 741 -1.15 -4.82 -10.73
N ASN A 742 -0.15 -4.44 -11.53
CA ASN A 742 0.70 -5.46 -12.15
C ASN A 742 1.44 -6.27 -11.06
N ILE A 743 1.85 -7.51 -11.39
CA ILE A 743 2.38 -8.44 -10.39
C ILE A 743 3.69 -7.93 -9.76
N GLN A 744 4.53 -7.23 -10.55
CA GLN A 744 5.79 -6.66 -10.08
C GLN A 744 5.61 -5.59 -9.01
N MET A 745 4.48 -4.88 -9.01
CA MET A 745 4.15 -3.89 -8.00
C MET A 745 3.78 -4.53 -6.65
N GLY A 746 3.13 -5.70 -6.71
CA GLY A 746 2.47 -6.35 -5.58
C GLY A 746 1.16 -5.69 -5.20
N ARG A 747 0.55 -6.15 -4.10
CA ARG A 747 -0.66 -5.54 -3.53
C ARG A 747 -0.27 -4.40 -2.58
N TYR A 748 -1.13 -3.40 -2.49
CA TYR A 748 -1.09 -2.38 -1.44
C TYR A 748 -2.15 -2.78 -0.40
N ASP A 749 -1.83 -3.76 0.45
CA ASP A 749 -2.79 -4.43 1.33
C ASP A 749 -2.36 -4.51 2.81
N ALA A 750 -1.49 -3.59 3.22
CA ALA A 750 -0.92 -3.55 4.57
C ALA A 750 -1.72 -2.69 5.57
N ASP A 751 -2.93 -2.24 5.22
CA ASP A 751 -3.87 -1.60 6.15
C ASP A 751 -5.02 -2.53 6.55
N PHE A 752 -5.41 -2.41 7.83
CA PHE A 752 -6.46 -3.21 8.46
C PHE A 752 -7.55 -2.34 9.12
N GLY A 753 -7.65 -1.08 8.71
CA GLY A 753 -8.44 -0.03 9.34
C GLY A 753 -7.57 0.85 10.24
N THR A 754 -7.50 2.14 9.91
CA THR A 754 -6.65 3.13 10.59
C THR A 754 -7.48 4.29 11.10
N LEU A 755 -7.31 4.64 12.38
CA LEU A 755 -7.79 5.89 12.97
C LEU A 755 -6.61 6.83 13.15
N LEU A 756 -6.71 8.04 12.61
CA LEU A 756 -5.84 9.14 12.99
C LEU A 756 -6.45 9.84 14.20
N ILE A 757 -5.82 9.68 15.36
CA ILE A 757 -6.20 10.39 16.58
C ILE A 757 -5.50 11.74 16.60
N ASN A 758 -6.29 12.79 16.60
CA ASN A 758 -5.82 14.16 16.57
C ASN A 758 -5.20 14.54 17.92
N LYS A 759 -3.98 15.06 17.90
CA LYS A 759 -3.25 15.54 19.09
C LYS A 759 -3.20 17.06 19.15
N GLY A 760 -3.94 17.75 18.29
CA GLY A 760 -3.95 19.20 18.11
C GLY A 760 -2.90 19.70 17.11
N ASN A 761 -3.16 20.89 16.56
CA ASN A 761 -2.30 21.57 15.58
C ASN A 761 -1.96 20.70 14.35
N GLY A 762 -2.92 19.90 13.89
CA GLY A 762 -2.75 18.99 12.75
C GLY A 762 -1.76 17.83 12.97
N ASN A 763 -1.41 17.52 14.22
CA ASN A 763 -0.58 16.34 14.54
C ASN A 763 -1.46 15.13 14.82
N PHE A 764 -1.11 13.98 14.27
CA PHE A 764 -1.86 12.74 14.46
C PHE A 764 -0.99 11.62 15.02
N SER A 765 -1.63 10.71 15.76
CA SER A 765 -1.12 9.36 16.00
C SER A 765 -2.05 8.33 15.36
N CYS A 766 -1.55 7.16 14.98
CA CYS A 766 -2.38 6.11 14.43
C CYS A 766 -2.86 5.13 15.52
N GLU A 767 -4.14 4.78 15.50
CA GLU A 767 -4.74 3.70 16.29
C GLU A 767 -5.48 2.70 15.38
N SER A 768 -5.69 1.48 15.90
CA SER A 768 -6.54 0.47 15.27
C SER A 768 -7.99 0.64 15.69
N LEU A 769 -8.92 0.04 14.94
CA LEU A 769 -10.37 0.02 15.23
C LEU A 769 -10.75 -0.91 16.40
N GLY A 770 -10.00 -0.87 17.50
CA GLY A 770 -10.14 -1.83 18.59
C GLY A 770 -9.69 -3.23 18.16
N ASP A 771 -10.54 -4.23 18.37
CA ASP A 771 -10.30 -5.62 17.94
C ASP A 771 -10.87 -5.90 16.54
N TYR A 772 -11.61 -4.95 15.96
CA TYR A 772 -12.16 -5.10 14.62
C TYR A 772 -11.09 -4.86 13.55
N VAL A 773 -11.14 -5.68 12.49
CA VAL A 773 -10.17 -5.66 11.39
C VAL A 773 -10.91 -5.54 10.06
N ILE A 774 -10.48 -4.57 9.25
CA ILE A 774 -10.93 -4.43 7.87
C ILE A 774 -9.96 -5.15 6.94
N LYS A 775 -10.43 -6.20 6.27
CA LYS A 775 -9.69 -6.86 5.17
C LYS A 775 -10.34 -6.49 3.85
N GLY A 776 -9.58 -6.46 2.77
CA GLY A 776 -10.11 -6.14 1.44
C GLY A 776 -9.79 -4.72 1.00
N GLN A 777 -10.42 -4.31 -0.10
CA GLN A 777 -10.25 -3.00 -0.74
C GLN A 777 -11.47 -2.13 -0.42
N VAL A 778 -11.35 -1.18 0.51
CA VAL A 778 -12.42 -0.20 0.76
C VAL A 778 -12.35 0.90 -0.30
N ARG A 779 -13.48 1.19 -0.94
CA ARG A 779 -13.60 2.21 -1.99
C ARG A 779 -14.34 3.44 -1.52
N ARG A 780 -15.32 3.26 -0.64
CA ARG A 780 -16.15 4.32 -0.09
C ARG A 780 -16.45 4.08 1.38
N ILE A 781 -16.46 5.16 2.16
CA ILE A 781 -16.97 5.23 3.53
C ILE A 781 -18.08 6.30 3.53
N ARG A 782 -19.28 5.95 3.97
CA ARG A 782 -20.37 6.93 4.13
C ARG A 782 -20.94 6.89 5.54
N PRO A 783 -21.04 8.04 6.24
CA PRO A 783 -21.76 8.11 7.50
C PRO A 783 -23.25 7.85 7.26
N ILE A 784 -23.91 7.27 8.25
CA ILE A 784 -25.35 7.02 8.27
C ILE A 784 -25.86 7.01 9.71
N SER A 785 -27.09 7.46 9.93
CA SER A 785 -27.78 7.33 11.21
C SER A 785 -28.64 6.06 11.23
N ILE A 786 -28.33 5.14 12.16
CA ILE A 786 -29.12 3.91 12.38
C ILE A 786 -29.63 3.91 13.82
N ASN A 787 -30.96 3.92 13.98
CA ASN A 787 -31.61 4.07 15.30
C ASN A 787 -31.10 5.30 16.07
N LYS A 788 -30.88 6.42 15.37
CA LYS A 788 -30.36 7.69 15.93
C LYS A 788 -28.94 7.60 16.51
N ARG A 789 -28.19 6.54 16.18
CA ARG A 789 -26.77 6.41 16.50
C ARG A 789 -25.96 6.51 15.21
N PRO A 790 -24.83 7.25 15.20
CA PRO A 790 -23.95 7.29 14.05
C PRO A 790 -23.39 5.90 13.74
N ALA A 791 -23.26 5.60 12.47
CA ALA A 791 -22.63 4.41 11.91
C ALA A 791 -21.96 4.78 10.58
N TRP A 792 -21.16 3.87 10.06
CA TRP A 792 -20.44 4.04 8.78
C TRP A 792 -20.63 2.82 7.91
N ILE A 793 -21.06 3.04 6.66
CA ILE A 793 -21.14 1.99 5.65
C ILE A 793 -19.85 2.02 4.83
N LEU A 794 -19.19 0.88 4.74
CA LEU A 794 -18.01 0.67 3.93
C LEU A 794 -18.39 -0.14 2.70
N ALA A 795 -18.10 0.41 1.53
CA ALA A 795 -18.23 -0.30 0.26
C ALA A 795 -16.88 -0.91 -0.13
N CYS A 796 -16.84 -2.24 -0.18
CA CYS A 796 -15.62 -3.01 -0.38
C CYS A 796 -15.62 -3.68 -1.76
N ASN A 797 -14.58 -3.44 -2.57
CA ASN A 797 -14.45 -4.13 -3.85
C ASN A 797 -14.21 -5.64 -3.66
N ASN A 798 -15.04 -6.43 -4.35
CA ASN A 798 -15.03 -7.89 -4.36
C ASN A 798 -15.28 -8.54 -2.98
N ASP A 799 -15.91 -7.79 -2.07
CA ASP A 799 -16.25 -8.22 -0.72
C ASP A 799 -17.62 -7.65 -0.29
N SER A 800 -18.04 -7.98 0.93
CA SER A 800 -19.32 -7.58 1.50
C SER A 800 -19.30 -6.12 1.96
N LEU A 801 -20.46 -5.44 1.86
CA LEU A 801 -20.67 -4.21 2.60
C LEU A 801 -20.46 -4.46 4.09
N ARG A 802 -19.99 -3.44 4.79
CA ARG A 802 -19.83 -3.47 6.24
C ARG A 802 -20.48 -2.25 6.86
N VAL A 803 -21.17 -2.43 7.97
CA VAL A 803 -21.77 -1.37 8.76
C VAL A 803 -21.05 -1.34 10.10
N LEU A 804 -20.25 -0.31 10.34
CA LEU A 804 -19.48 -0.14 11.56
C LEU A 804 -20.13 0.90 12.47
N GLN A 805 -20.05 0.66 13.78
CA GLN A 805 -20.55 1.58 14.80
C GLN A 805 -19.67 1.47 16.05
N TRP A 806 -19.43 2.57 16.75
CA TRP A 806 -18.80 2.53 18.08
C TRP A 806 -19.69 1.79 19.08
N LYS A 807 -19.10 0.94 19.94
CA LYS A 807 -19.85 0.14 20.92
C LYS A 807 -20.77 0.99 21.81
#